data_AF-A0A378L6A8-F1
#
_entry.id   AF-A0A378L6A8-F1
#
_cell.length_a   1.000
_cell.length_b   1.000
_cell.length_c   1.000
_cell.angle_alpha   90.00
_cell.angle_beta   90.00
_cell.angle_gamma   90.00
#
_symmetry.space_group_name_H-M   'P 1'
#
loop_
_entity.id
_entity.type
_entity.pdbx_description
1 polymer ?
#
loop_
_entity_poly.entity_id
_entity_poly.type
_entity_poly.pdbx_seq_one_letter_code
_entity_poly.pdbx_strand_id
1 'polypeptide(L)'
;MPTQEAHDNLIAEIGQIKTTEKHKLILELIHQKQYNKALLHGCENCVTEDTALTELLTVLIRSREALSLDVNIKENGFSPIDYTIVNQNYTLHFLLEKANANANKLLKPVWMQLLSQAVYKIAAHSNAEYMKACTSIDALFNKLPLKNEFLTDQENAQSDIKRLICLLHIIRHLAHYHKNLHDSTFVECQLSPFEREVLYYQRIDYIRECMTKFSIIISNLSGSLRGKYKTLLAPLSWITLEQLGGATAKTSPNMIFLLSLEKKLTDLHFDDAEQSLFQENSEREELIEEAIPSVLSELDALNVFFTSLLTKELQPTALTTVRPLVLPNVKAITRYFLETKYLIDLLNLVNYFDRETYDQKGVDTFSSGIKILISTSSPSEQYRRRLDLSTKAGQHAMLRRFQRIGELLTGKKSDFTEFDETIDFRALIAIRDGICHQDEGNNKFIIDNLLKDKGRLEKMATVEMYSLFVRVMKFIEARQKIYGTYKEDPKNYWARVLKAEQERFQVAQEKAKGKEEVVVEASERRISQQEEDEFFTLFNGLLKQGLVTIPDQQEIITECRALFDGTTDVPNKKRLGEIVQPFAKLKKTEHESHYKRMAQILLNVAAKPRTTEAERQQKRMQEKATANLRKLKRENVFVGLDHMRQLARQFTAPPALEHTLTPLKRVNAAIEALSNMHEFLEECGYLIHGQPQKNMQECDLYHARHGQPDLVQLLVSNHQLSDALEYNAGQLLQHLDTIKGYTEAQVSKYLTVRYESLRNLRNYIEHGDPLTETQDFDLNKDSPSAFHHQKVLAPKIIELIFELLPDLLQIKEAMTRNRTLQAPPGSAPVGAVATEKTESSGTPESAKKLSVLVSKSIFNHSTAAMEAEDSPSAAYDTLGYA
;
A
#
# COMPACT_ATOMS: atom_id res chain seq x y z
N MET A 1 40.29 -22.54 -0.88
CA MET A 1 39.96 -23.96 -0.61
C MET A 1 38.56 -23.98 -0.01
N PRO A 2 37.71 -24.94 -0.37
CA PRO A 2 36.37 -25.06 0.19
C PRO A 2 36.46 -25.31 1.70
N THR A 3 35.56 -24.70 2.48
CA THR A 3 35.51 -24.93 3.92
C THR A 3 35.04 -26.36 4.20
N GLN A 4 35.59 -26.98 5.25
CA GLN A 4 35.16 -28.33 5.65
C GLN A 4 33.66 -28.34 5.99
N GLU A 5 33.18 -27.27 6.64
CA GLU A 5 31.77 -27.01 6.94
C GLU A 5 30.87 -26.99 5.69
N ALA A 6 31.27 -26.34 4.59
CA ALA A 6 30.49 -26.33 3.35
C ALA A 6 30.37 -27.74 2.73
N HIS A 7 31.42 -28.56 2.84
CA HIS A 7 31.36 -29.96 2.42
C HIS A 7 30.44 -30.78 3.33
N ASP A 8 30.54 -30.62 4.65
CA ASP A 8 29.72 -31.38 5.60
C ASP A 8 28.22 -31.03 5.48
N ASN A 9 27.89 -29.75 5.24
CA ASN A 9 26.54 -29.30 4.92
C ASN A 9 26.02 -29.91 3.60
N LEU A 10 26.83 -29.89 2.53
CA LEU A 10 26.48 -30.51 1.25
C LEU A 10 26.16 -32.01 1.42
N ILE A 11 26.98 -32.76 2.16
CA ILE A 11 26.74 -34.18 2.42
C ILE A 11 25.46 -34.40 3.25
N ALA A 12 25.18 -33.53 4.24
CA ALA A 12 23.97 -33.61 5.05
C ALA A 12 22.68 -33.32 4.26
N GLU A 13 22.73 -32.44 3.26
CA GLU A 13 21.61 -32.15 2.36
C GLU A 13 21.42 -33.26 1.32
N ILE A 14 22.49 -33.70 0.65
CA ILE A 14 22.43 -34.80 -0.33
C ILE A 14 21.97 -36.11 0.33
N GLY A 15 22.31 -36.34 1.60
CA GLY A 15 21.84 -37.50 2.37
C GLY A 15 20.32 -37.57 2.60
N GLN A 16 19.57 -36.50 2.29
CA GLN A 16 18.09 -36.47 2.34
C GLN A 16 17.45 -36.87 1.00
N ILE A 17 18.22 -36.83 -0.10
CA ILE A 17 17.76 -37.14 -1.46
C ILE A 17 17.71 -38.66 -1.66
N LYS A 18 16.61 -39.16 -2.22
CA LYS A 18 16.42 -40.59 -2.50
C LYS A 18 17.17 -41.01 -3.78
N THR A 19 18.48 -41.19 -3.66
CA THR A 19 19.35 -41.62 -4.76
C THR A 19 19.24 -43.11 -5.09
N THR A 20 19.70 -43.51 -6.28
CA THR A 20 19.79 -44.92 -6.73
C THR A 20 21.24 -45.29 -7.04
N GLU A 21 21.54 -46.59 -7.27
CA GLU A 21 22.87 -47.06 -7.71
C GLU A 21 23.39 -46.32 -8.95
N LYS A 22 22.51 -45.80 -9.82
CA LYS A 22 22.92 -44.99 -10.99
C LYS A 22 23.66 -43.70 -10.60
N HIS A 23 23.41 -43.15 -9.41
CA HIS A 23 23.98 -41.87 -8.97
C HIS A 23 25.27 -42.07 -8.15
N LYS A 24 25.65 -43.33 -7.90
CA LYS A 24 26.75 -43.70 -7.00
C LYS A 24 28.09 -43.06 -7.38
N LEU A 25 28.45 -43.06 -8.67
CA LEU A 25 29.69 -42.43 -9.14
C LEU A 25 29.74 -40.92 -8.85
N ILE A 26 28.58 -40.24 -8.93
CA ILE A 26 28.47 -38.81 -8.66
C ILE A 26 28.59 -38.55 -7.15
N LEU A 27 27.95 -39.37 -6.32
CA LEU A 27 28.12 -39.34 -4.87
C LEU A 27 29.58 -39.60 -4.45
N GLU A 28 30.24 -40.58 -5.06
CA GLU A 28 31.66 -40.88 -4.82
C GLU A 28 32.56 -39.69 -5.22
N LEU A 29 32.31 -39.04 -6.35
CA LEU A 29 33.04 -37.83 -6.76
C LEU A 29 32.82 -36.67 -5.78
N ILE A 30 31.60 -36.48 -5.25
CA ILE A 30 31.29 -35.46 -4.25
C ILE A 30 31.99 -35.76 -2.92
N HIS A 31 31.95 -37.00 -2.43
CA HIS A 31 32.68 -37.42 -1.23
C HIS A 31 34.20 -37.27 -1.39
N GLN A 32 34.75 -37.48 -2.59
CA GLN A 32 36.15 -37.22 -2.93
C GLN A 32 36.47 -35.73 -3.16
N LYS A 33 35.51 -34.83 -2.94
CA LYS A 33 35.62 -33.37 -3.15
C LYS A 33 35.95 -32.97 -4.60
N GLN A 34 35.61 -33.81 -5.57
CA GLN A 34 35.80 -33.58 -7.01
C GLN A 34 34.58 -32.90 -7.65
N TYR A 35 34.12 -31.80 -7.07
CA TYR A 35 32.81 -31.17 -7.38
C TYR A 35 32.61 -30.82 -8.86
N ASN A 36 33.63 -30.27 -9.54
CA ASN A 36 33.51 -29.92 -10.96
C ASN A 36 33.28 -31.14 -11.85
N LYS A 37 33.91 -32.28 -11.52
CA LYS A 37 33.67 -33.55 -12.23
C LYS A 37 32.30 -34.13 -11.90
N ALA A 38 31.86 -34.04 -10.65
CA ALA A 38 30.52 -34.46 -10.24
C ALA A 38 29.43 -33.67 -10.98
N LEU A 39 29.58 -32.35 -11.09
CA LEU A 39 28.68 -31.50 -11.86
C LEU A 39 28.68 -31.89 -13.34
N LEU A 40 29.86 -31.94 -13.97
CA LEU A 40 29.97 -32.18 -15.41
C LEU A 40 29.42 -33.55 -15.80
N HIS A 41 29.86 -34.60 -15.10
CA HIS A 41 29.39 -35.97 -15.34
C HIS A 41 27.90 -36.14 -15.00
N GLY A 42 27.42 -35.43 -13.97
CA GLY A 42 26.00 -35.37 -13.66
C GLY A 42 25.19 -34.73 -14.78
N CYS A 43 25.55 -33.52 -15.24
CA CYS A 43 24.87 -32.85 -16.34
C CYS A 43 24.87 -33.67 -17.64
N GLU A 44 25.99 -34.36 -17.94
CA GLU A 44 26.12 -35.28 -19.08
C GLU A 44 25.12 -36.44 -19.02
N ASN A 45 24.82 -36.95 -17.82
CA ASN A 45 23.97 -38.14 -17.63
C ASN A 45 22.54 -37.81 -17.12
N CYS A 46 22.24 -36.54 -16.82
CA CYS A 46 20.96 -36.11 -16.27
C CYS A 46 19.89 -35.94 -17.34
N VAL A 47 19.19 -37.03 -17.65
CA VAL A 47 17.93 -36.99 -18.40
C VAL A 47 16.84 -36.25 -17.61
N THR A 48 15.89 -35.63 -18.30
CA THR A 48 14.80 -34.83 -17.72
C THR A 48 13.92 -35.57 -16.70
N GLU A 49 13.83 -36.90 -16.80
CA GLU A 49 13.03 -37.73 -15.90
C GLU A 49 13.74 -38.06 -14.58
N ASP A 50 15.06 -37.84 -14.47
CA ASP A 50 15.84 -38.14 -13.28
C ASP A 50 15.78 -37.00 -12.27
N THR A 51 14.64 -36.95 -11.56
CA THR A 51 14.38 -35.92 -10.54
C THR A 51 15.37 -35.95 -9.39
N ALA A 52 15.86 -37.14 -9.00
CA ALA A 52 16.80 -37.30 -7.90
C ALA A 52 18.23 -36.87 -8.28
N LEU A 53 18.67 -37.11 -9.53
CA LEU A 53 19.91 -36.53 -10.03
C LEU A 53 19.77 -35.02 -10.25
N THR A 54 18.64 -34.54 -10.75
CA THR A 54 18.37 -33.10 -10.90
C THR A 54 18.43 -32.40 -9.53
N GLU A 55 17.76 -32.93 -8.50
CA GLU A 55 17.80 -32.40 -7.12
C GLU A 55 19.22 -32.38 -6.52
N LEU A 56 19.99 -33.45 -6.74
CA LEU A 56 21.40 -33.53 -6.32
C LEU A 56 22.27 -32.47 -7.01
N LEU A 57 22.07 -32.24 -8.32
CA LEU A 57 22.78 -31.21 -9.07
C LEU A 57 22.35 -29.80 -8.67
N THR A 58 21.07 -29.58 -8.36
CA THR A 58 20.58 -28.31 -7.79
C THR A 58 21.32 -27.98 -6.48
N VAL A 59 21.39 -28.93 -5.54
CA VAL A 59 22.11 -28.76 -4.26
C VAL A 59 23.61 -28.51 -4.46
N LEU A 60 24.23 -29.15 -5.46
CA LEU A 60 25.63 -28.94 -5.82
C LEU A 60 25.89 -27.56 -6.45
N ILE A 61 25.02 -27.10 -7.37
CA ILE A 61 25.10 -25.79 -8.05
C ILE A 61 24.83 -24.65 -7.05
N ARG A 62 23.88 -24.83 -6.13
CA ARG A 62 23.61 -23.91 -5.02
C ARG A 62 24.85 -23.68 -4.17
N SER A 63 25.55 -24.77 -3.85
CA SER A 63 26.78 -24.74 -3.04
C SER A 63 28.01 -24.17 -3.78
N ARG A 64 27.88 -23.65 -5.01
CA ARG A 64 29.03 -23.37 -5.91
C ARG A 64 30.10 -22.46 -5.31
N GLU A 65 29.70 -21.43 -4.58
CA GLU A 65 30.62 -20.38 -4.10
C GLU A 65 31.50 -20.92 -2.97
N ALA A 66 30.85 -21.53 -1.97
CA ALA A 66 31.51 -22.16 -0.83
C ALA A 66 32.39 -23.37 -1.25
N LEU A 67 32.03 -24.04 -2.35
CA LEU A 67 32.79 -25.17 -2.90
C LEU A 67 33.85 -24.79 -3.95
N SER A 68 33.90 -23.53 -4.39
CA SER A 68 34.74 -23.06 -5.50
C SER A 68 34.51 -23.83 -6.81
N LEU A 69 33.24 -24.11 -7.12
CA LEU A 69 32.81 -24.89 -8.27
C LEU A 69 32.72 -24.02 -9.54
N ASP A 70 33.25 -24.54 -10.64
CA ASP A 70 33.23 -23.87 -11.95
C ASP A 70 32.11 -24.43 -12.84
N VAL A 71 31.03 -23.67 -12.98
CA VAL A 71 29.89 -24.02 -13.85
C VAL A 71 30.20 -23.90 -15.35
N ASN A 72 31.34 -23.30 -15.71
CA ASN A 72 31.81 -23.13 -17.09
C ASN A 72 32.94 -24.11 -17.46
N ILE A 73 33.24 -25.10 -16.59
CA ILE A 73 34.23 -26.15 -16.89
C ILE A 73 33.90 -26.85 -18.21
N LYS A 74 34.92 -27.27 -18.97
CA LYS A 74 34.73 -27.95 -20.27
C LYS A 74 35.50 -29.25 -20.37
N GLU A 75 34.83 -30.27 -20.89
CA GLU A 75 35.42 -31.51 -21.36
C GLU A 75 34.90 -31.77 -22.79
N ASN A 76 35.77 -32.23 -23.69
CA ASN A 76 35.44 -32.45 -25.11
C ASN A 76 34.80 -31.24 -25.85
N GLY A 77 34.95 -30.02 -25.31
CA GLY A 77 34.36 -28.79 -25.85
C GLY A 77 32.97 -28.44 -25.34
N PHE A 78 32.35 -29.31 -24.53
CA PHE A 78 31.04 -29.12 -23.90
C PHE A 78 31.19 -28.69 -22.43
N SER A 79 30.34 -27.77 -22.00
CA SER A 79 30.18 -27.36 -20.59
C SER A 79 28.90 -27.96 -19.97
N PRO A 80 28.71 -27.90 -18.64
CA PRO A 80 27.50 -28.39 -17.98
C PRO A 80 26.19 -27.90 -18.63
N ILE A 81 26.12 -26.62 -19.03
CA ILE A 81 24.93 -26.04 -19.67
C ILE A 81 24.79 -26.44 -21.16
N ASP A 82 25.87 -26.87 -21.81
CA ASP A 82 25.77 -27.44 -23.17
C ASP A 82 25.14 -28.85 -23.11
N TYR A 83 25.47 -29.63 -22.09
CA TYR A 83 24.87 -30.94 -21.85
C TYR A 83 23.37 -30.86 -21.52
N THR A 84 22.88 -29.81 -20.84
CA THR A 84 21.42 -29.66 -20.61
C THR A 84 20.63 -29.38 -21.89
N ILE A 85 21.25 -28.73 -22.88
CA ILE A 85 20.66 -28.55 -24.22
C ILE A 85 20.57 -29.89 -24.95
N VAL A 86 21.64 -30.71 -24.90
CA VAL A 86 21.69 -32.05 -25.52
C VAL A 86 20.68 -32.99 -24.87
N ASN A 87 20.58 -32.97 -23.54
CA ASN A 87 19.71 -33.84 -22.75
C ASN A 87 18.28 -33.30 -22.58
N GLN A 88 17.98 -32.12 -23.12
CA GLN A 88 16.68 -31.45 -23.04
C GLN A 88 16.15 -31.31 -21.60
N ASN A 89 17.02 -30.90 -20.67
CA ASN A 89 16.66 -30.69 -19.26
C ASN A 89 16.47 -29.20 -19.00
N TYR A 90 15.21 -28.72 -18.97
CA TYR A 90 14.87 -27.31 -18.84
C TYR A 90 15.25 -26.77 -17.45
N THR A 91 14.88 -27.51 -16.40
CA THR A 91 15.14 -27.15 -15.01
C THR A 91 16.63 -26.92 -14.77
N LEU A 92 17.49 -27.85 -15.19
CA LEU A 92 18.94 -27.76 -15.01
C LEU A 92 19.58 -26.71 -15.93
N HIS A 93 19.02 -26.46 -17.13
CA HIS A 93 19.48 -25.38 -17.99
C HIS A 93 19.28 -24.00 -17.34
N PHE A 94 18.08 -23.76 -16.81
CA PHE A 94 17.74 -22.49 -16.14
C PHE A 94 18.60 -22.27 -14.89
N LEU A 95 18.78 -23.28 -14.05
CA LEU A 95 19.65 -23.22 -12.85
C LEU A 95 21.11 -22.88 -13.22
N LEU A 96 21.62 -23.42 -14.33
CA LEU A 96 22.97 -23.12 -14.80
C LEU A 96 23.08 -21.73 -15.44
N GLU A 97 22.09 -21.27 -16.22
CA GLU A 97 22.07 -19.90 -16.75
C GLU A 97 22.03 -18.87 -15.60
N LYS A 98 21.20 -19.10 -14.57
CA LYS A 98 21.18 -18.31 -13.32
C LYS A 98 22.51 -18.36 -12.56
N ALA A 99 23.26 -19.46 -12.66
CA ALA A 99 24.61 -19.59 -12.10
C ALA A 99 25.71 -18.91 -12.95
N ASN A 100 25.36 -18.15 -13.99
CA ASN A 100 26.27 -17.53 -14.96
C ASN A 100 27.07 -18.55 -15.80
N ALA A 101 26.50 -19.73 -16.09
CA ALA A 101 27.04 -20.65 -17.08
C ALA A 101 26.76 -20.14 -18.50
N ASN A 102 27.79 -20.14 -19.35
CA ASN A 102 27.73 -19.59 -20.70
C ASN A 102 27.60 -20.72 -21.72
N ALA A 103 26.38 -20.95 -22.19
CA ALA A 103 26.11 -21.88 -23.29
C ALA A 103 26.93 -21.52 -24.54
N ASN A 104 27.39 -22.54 -25.25
CA ASN A 104 28.12 -22.41 -26.51
C ASN A 104 27.27 -21.61 -27.52
N LYS A 105 27.90 -20.63 -28.19
CA LYS A 105 27.25 -19.77 -29.19
C LYS A 105 26.56 -20.55 -30.32
N LEU A 106 27.02 -21.77 -30.60
CA LEU A 106 26.42 -22.67 -31.59
C LEU A 106 25.19 -23.43 -31.06
N LEU A 107 25.10 -23.66 -29.75
CA LEU A 107 24.00 -24.41 -29.12
C LEU A 107 22.88 -23.50 -28.59
N LYS A 108 23.16 -22.24 -28.24
CA LYS A 108 22.10 -21.30 -27.83
C LYS A 108 20.97 -21.13 -28.87
N PRO A 109 21.23 -21.07 -30.19
CA PRO A 109 20.16 -21.10 -31.20
C PRO A 109 19.37 -22.42 -31.23
N VAL A 110 20.04 -23.55 -31.00
CA VAL A 110 19.39 -24.88 -30.92
C VAL A 110 18.44 -24.95 -29.73
N TRP A 111 18.83 -24.42 -28.57
CA TRP A 111 17.96 -24.30 -27.40
C TRP A 111 16.69 -23.49 -27.68
N MET A 112 16.85 -22.29 -28.28
CA MET A 112 15.71 -21.45 -28.67
C MET A 112 14.80 -22.15 -29.71
N GLN A 113 15.38 -22.95 -30.60
CA GLN A 113 14.61 -23.77 -31.54
C GLN A 113 13.83 -24.88 -30.84
N LEU A 114 14.44 -25.62 -29.91
CA LEU A 114 13.77 -26.65 -29.12
C LEU A 114 12.59 -26.07 -28.31
N LEU A 115 12.81 -24.93 -27.64
CA LEU A 115 11.76 -24.22 -26.90
C LEU A 115 10.60 -23.81 -27.82
N SER A 116 10.89 -23.15 -28.95
CA SER A 116 9.84 -22.71 -29.88
C SER A 116 9.09 -23.87 -30.53
N GLN A 117 9.75 -25.00 -30.79
CA GLN A 117 9.10 -26.23 -31.25
C GLN A 117 8.19 -26.84 -30.19
N ALA A 118 8.61 -26.90 -28.93
CA ALA A 118 7.77 -27.37 -27.82
C ALA A 118 6.54 -26.46 -27.63
N VAL A 119 6.73 -25.14 -27.58
CA VAL A 119 5.66 -24.14 -27.51
C VAL A 119 4.65 -24.32 -28.64
N TYR A 120 5.13 -24.44 -29.88
CA TYR A 120 4.28 -24.63 -31.05
C TYR A 120 3.51 -25.96 -31.00
N LYS A 121 4.16 -27.07 -30.62
CA LYS A 121 3.52 -28.38 -30.52
C LYS A 121 2.41 -28.39 -29.46
N ILE A 122 2.65 -27.81 -28.29
CA ILE A 122 1.66 -27.67 -27.21
C ILE A 122 0.45 -26.87 -27.71
N ALA A 123 0.68 -25.71 -28.33
CA ALA A 123 -0.38 -24.86 -28.84
C ALA A 123 -1.19 -25.53 -29.97
N ALA A 124 -0.52 -26.22 -30.90
CA ALA A 124 -1.15 -26.88 -32.05
C ALA A 124 -1.99 -28.11 -31.68
N HIS A 125 -1.72 -28.75 -30.53
CA HIS A 125 -2.47 -29.91 -30.04
C HIS A 125 -3.35 -29.60 -28.81
N SER A 126 -3.41 -28.34 -28.38
CA SER A 126 -4.34 -27.91 -27.33
C SER A 126 -5.79 -28.11 -27.79
N ASN A 127 -6.60 -28.79 -26.99
CA ASN A 127 -7.95 -29.19 -27.40
C ASN A 127 -8.86 -27.97 -27.62
N ALA A 128 -9.89 -28.16 -28.46
CA ALA A 128 -10.78 -27.08 -28.87
C ALA A 128 -11.58 -26.46 -27.72
N GLU A 129 -11.84 -27.21 -26.64
CA GLU A 129 -12.57 -26.71 -25.47
C GLU A 129 -11.72 -25.77 -24.62
N TYR A 130 -10.47 -26.15 -24.35
CA TYR A 130 -9.47 -25.32 -23.67
C TYR A 130 -9.22 -24.03 -24.44
N MET A 131 -8.94 -24.11 -25.75
CA MET A 131 -8.71 -22.93 -26.59
C MET A 131 -9.94 -22.00 -26.66
N LYS A 132 -11.15 -22.57 -26.68
CA LYS A 132 -12.41 -21.82 -26.58
C LYS A 132 -12.59 -21.17 -25.20
N ALA A 133 -12.16 -21.81 -24.12
CA ALA A 133 -12.21 -21.25 -22.78
C ALA A 133 -11.25 -20.06 -22.63
N CYS A 134 -10.00 -20.20 -23.09
CA CYS A 134 -9.00 -19.11 -23.10
C CYS A 134 -9.50 -17.90 -23.90
N THR A 135 -9.88 -18.12 -25.16
CA THR A 135 -10.41 -17.05 -26.03
C THR A 135 -11.72 -16.45 -25.50
N SER A 136 -12.55 -17.22 -24.78
CA SER A 136 -13.73 -16.68 -24.09
C SER A 136 -13.38 -15.78 -22.91
N ILE A 137 -12.30 -16.03 -22.18
CA ILE A 137 -11.84 -15.15 -21.10
C ILE A 137 -11.39 -13.82 -21.70
N ASP A 138 -10.55 -13.86 -22.73
CA ASP A 138 -10.02 -12.66 -23.39
C ASP A 138 -11.12 -11.84 -24.06
N ALA A 139 -12.05 -12.51 -24.76
CA ALA A 139 -13.18 -11.85 -25.41
C ALA A 139 -14.22 -11.28 -24.43
N LEU A 140 -14.26 -11.76 -23.18
CA LEU A 140 -15.03 -11.13 -22.10
C LEU A 140 -14.25 -9.96 -21.50
N PHE A 141 -13.00 -10.17 -21.12
CA PHE A 141 -12.13 -9.18 -20.48
C PHE A 141 -11.96 -7.92 -21.34
N ASN A 142 -11.62 -8.07 -22.62
CA ASN A 142 -11.43 -6.97 -23.57
C ASN A 142 -12.73 -6.20 -23.90
N LYS A 143 -13.90 -6.62 -23.37
CA LYS A 143 -15.19 -5.91 -23.46
C LYS A 143 -15.61 -5.29 -22.14
N LEU A 144 -14.82 -5.41 -21.08
CA LEU A 144 -15.09 -4.78 -19.80
C LEU A 144 -14.49 -3.36 -19.79
N PRO A 145 -15.32 -2.31 -19.68
CA PRO A 145 -14.82 -0.94 -19.56
C PRO A 145 -14.13 -0.73 -18.21
N LEU A 146 -13.07 0.07 -18.23
CA LEU A 146 -12.37 0.53 -17.03
C LEU A 146 -13.24 1.55 -16.27
N LYS A 147 -13.07 1.60 -14.95
CA LYS A 147 -13.85 2.47 -14.04
C LYS A 147 -13.67 3.95 -14.37
N ASN A 148 -12.51 4.34 -14.89
CA ASN A 148 -12.17 5.72 -15.26
C ASN A 148 -12.77 6.15 -16.63
N GLU A 149 -13.37 5.25 -17.40
CA GLU A 149 -14.14 5.59 -18.61
C GLU A 149 -15.54 6.15 -18.28
N PHE A 150 -16.03 5.93 -17.05
CA PHE A 150 -17.34 6.38 -16.58
C PHE A 150 -17.27 7.73 -15.86
N LEU A 151 -18.34 8.52 -15.96
CA LEU A 151 -18.49 9.77 -15.22
C LEU A 151 -19.02 9.54 -13.80
N THR A 152 -19.75 8.44 -13.57
CA THR A 152 -20.38 8.11 -12.28
C THR A 152 -20.22 6.64 -11.87
N ASP A 153 -20.23 6.36 -10.56
CA ASP A 153 -20.21 4.98 -10.05
C ASP A 153 -21.52 4.21 -10.38
N GLN A 154 -22.65 4.91 -10.60
CA GLN A 154 -23.89 4.27 -11.08
C GLN A 154 -23.78 3.75 -12.51
N GLU A 155 -23.14 4.47 -13.42
CA GLU A 155 -22.85 3.96 -14.77
C GLU A 155 -21.87 2.78 -14.69
N ASN A 156 -20.81 2.92 -13.89
CA ASN A 156 -19.83 1.86 -13.65
C ASN A 156 -20.49 0.57 -13.12
N ALA A 157 -21.45 0.68 -12.20
CA ALA A 157 -22.18 -0.45 -11.63
C ALA A 157 -22.98 -1.26 -12.66
N GLN A 158 -23.39 -0.67 -13.80
CA GLN A 158 -24.08 -1.41 -14.88
C GLN A 158 -23.19 -2.51 -15.49
N SER A 159 -21.86 -2.40 -15.36
CA SER A 159 -20.91 -3.39 -15.85
C SER A 159 -20.58 -4.48 -14.83
N ASP A 160 -20.98 -4.35 -13.56
CA ASP A 160 -20.57 -5.27 -12.49
C ASP A 160 -21.06 -6.70 -12.70
N ILE A 161 -22.25 -6.92 -13.25
CA ILE A 161 -22.73 -8.27 -13.59
C ILE A 161 -21.81 -8.93 -14.63
N LYS A 162 -21.35 -8.18 -15.64
CA LYS A 162 -20.42 -8.68 -16.67
C LYS A 162 -19.04 -8.98 -16.05
N ARG A 163 -18.59 -8.13 -15.12
CA ARG A 163 -17.35 -8.33 -14.33
C ARG A 163 -17.42 -9.61 -13.50
N LEU A 164 -18.50 -9.83 -12.74
CA LEU A 164 -18.75 -11.05 -11.97
C LEU A 164 -18.76 -12.32 -12.84
N ILE A 165 -19.37 -12.25 -14.03
CA ILE A 165 -19.34 -13.36 -15.00
C ILE A 165 -17.90 -13.64 -15.45
N CYS A 166 -17.13 -12.63 -15.83
CA CYS A 166 -15.74 -12.80 -16.27
C CYS A 166 -14.84 -13.38 -15.16
N LEU A 167 -14.99 -12.91 -13.90
CA LEU A 167 -14.32 -13.48 -12.73
C LEU A 167 -14.61 -14.98 -12.58
N LEU A 168 -15.88 -15.39 -12.73
CA LEU A 168 -16.25 -16.81 -12.66
C LEU A 168 -15.71 -17.64 -13.83
N HIS A 169 -15.59 -17.08 -15.03
CA HIS A 169 -14.92 -17.74 -16.15
C HIS A 169 -13.44 -17.99 -15.83
N ILE A 170 -12.72 -16.99 -15.31
CA ILE A 170 -11.32 -17.14 -14.90
C ILE A 170 -11.18 -18.20 -13.81
N ILE A 171 -11.94 -18.09 -12.70
CA ILE A 171 -11.85 -19.04 -11.58
C ILE A 171 -12.11 -20.48 -12.03
N ARG A 172 -13.15 -20.70 -12.84
CA ARG A 172 -13.54 -22.05 -13.29
C ARG A 172 -12.56 -22.63 -14.30
N HIS A 173 -12.02 -21.80 -15.20
CA HIS A 173 -10.98 -22.22 -16.13
C HIS A 173 -9.72 -22.67 -15.38
N LEU A 174 -9.24 -21.88 -14.41
CA LEU A 174 -8.09 -22.26 -13.58
C LEU A 174 -8.38 -23.50 -12.72
N ALA A 175 -9.57 -23.62 -12.14
CA ALA A 175 -9.95 -24.77 -11.33
C ALA A 175 -10.05 -26.06 -12.15
N HIS A 176 -10.43 -25.97 -13.43
CA HIS A 176 -10.56 -27.11 -14.34
C HIS A 176 -9.22 -27.49 -14.99
N TYR A 177 -8.50 -26.53 -15.57
CA TYR A 177 -7.31 -26.79 -16.39
C TYR A 177 -5.97 -26.52 -15.69
N HIS A 178 -5.93 -25.87 -14.53
CA HIS A 178 -4.66 -25.48 -13.88
C HIS A 178 -4.48 -26.01 -12.45
N LYS A 179 -5.54 -26.50 -11.79
CA LYS A 179 -5.49 -27.00 -10.40
C LYS A 179 -4.46 -28.11 -10.14
N ASN A 180 -4.11 -28.90 -11.16
CA ASN A 180 -2.98 -29.84 -11.13
C ASN A 180 -1.98 -29.47 -12.25
N LEU A 181 -0.85 -28.86 -11.88
CA LEU A 181 0.18 -28.38 -12.82
C LEU A 181 0.92 -29.49 -13.60
N HIS A 182 0.72 -30.77 -13.26
CA HIS A 182 1.26 -31.90 -14.01
C HIS A 182 0.24 -32.54 -14.97
N ASP A 183 -1.03 -32.12 -14.92
CA ASP A 183 -2.06 -32.61 -15.84
C ASP A 183 -1.86 -32.03 -17.25
N SER A 184 -1.67 -32.88 -18.26
CA SER A 184 -1.55 -32.49 -19.67
C SER A 184 -2.72 -32.99 -20.54
N THR A 185 -3.83 -33.43 -19.95
CA THR A 185 -4.96 -34.04 -20.67
C THR A 185 -5.67 -33.11 -21.65
N PHE A 186 -5.48 -31.79 -21.52
CA PHE A 186 -5.98 -30.81 -22.48
C PHE A 186 -5.12 -30.67 -23.74
N VAL A 187 -3.99 -31.40 -23.84
CA VAL A 187 -3.14 -31.46 -25.04
C VAL A 187 -3.29 -32.85 -25.68
N GLU A 188 -3.83 -32.90 -26.90
CA GLU A 188 -4.19 -34.11 -27.64
C GLU A 188 -2.98 -34.81 -28.30
N CYS A 189 -1.80 -34.78 -27.66
CA CYS A 189 -0.63 -35.52 -28.11
C CYS A 189 0.25 -36.00 -26.95
N GLN A 190 1.12 -36.96 -27.22
CA GLN A 190 2.13 -37.38 -26.24
C GLN A 190 3.24 -36.33 -26.15
N LEU A 191 3.31 -35.70 -24.97
CA LEU A 191 4.38 -34.77 -24.61
C LEU A 191 5.59 -35.50 -24.03
N SER A 192 6.77 -35.19 -24.55
CA SER A 192 8.06 -35.59 -24.00
C SER A 192 8.27 -34.97 -22.61
N PRO A 193 9.21 -35.49 -21.80
CA PRO A 193 9.56 -34.89 -20.50
C PRO A 193 9.89 -33.40 -20.59
N PHE A 194 10.72 -33.00 -21.55
CA PHE A 194 11.04 -31.60 -21.85
C PHE A 194 9.81 -30.76 -22.17
N GLU A 195 8.93 -31.26 -23.04
CA GLU A 195 7.69 -30.55 -23.41
C GLU A 195 6.73 -30.42 -22.22
N ARG A 196 6.76 -31.33 -21.24
CA ARG A 196 6.00 -31.22 -19.99
C ARG A 196 6.58 -30.18 -19.04
N GLU A 197 7.91 -30.05 -18.95
CA GLU A 197 8.54 -28.94 -18.23
C GLU A 197 8.17 -27.58 -18.87
N VAL A 198 8.29 -27.47 -20.20
CA VAL A 198 7.86 -26.26 -20.93
C VAL A 198 6.38 -25.95 -20.67
N LEU A 199 5.50 -26.96 -20.69
CA LEU A 199 4.08 -26.80 -20.36
C LEU A 199 3.85 -26.32 -18.92
N TYR A 200 4.63 -26.83 -17.95
CA TYR A 200 4.53 -26.42 -16.55
C TYR A 200 4.79 -24.91 -16.39
N TYR A 201 5.90 -24.41 -16.91
CA TYR A 201 6.25 -22.98 -16.83
C TYR A 201 5.30 -22.09 -17.63
N GLN A 202 4.83 -22.54 -18.81
CA GLN A 202 3.78 -21.83 -19.55
C GLN A 202 2.48 -21.67 -18.76
N ARG A 203 2.10 -22.71 -18.00
CA ARG A 203 0.90 -22.67 -17.16
C ARG A 203 1.07 -21.73 -15.96
N ILE A 204 2.27 -21.64 -15.38
CA ILE A 204 2.59 -20.62 -14.37
C ILE A 204 2.37 -19.22 -14.94
N ASP A 205 3.00 -18.88 -16.08
CA ASP A 205 2.87 -17.56 -16.70
C ASP A 205 1.39 -17.24 -17.04
N TYR A 206 0.63 -18.21 -17.55
CA TYR A 206 -0.80 -18.04 -17.82
C TYR A 206 -1.66 -17.86 -16.55
N ILE A 207 -1.33 -18.54 -15.44
CA ILE A 207 -1.99 -18.32 -14.15
C ILE A 207 -1.73 -16.90 -13.66
N ARG A 208 -0.49 -16.39 -13.76
CA ARG A 208 -0.13 -15.01 -13.38
C ARG A 208 -0.89 -13.99 -14.22
N GLU A 209 -1.03 -14.22 -15.52
CA GLU A 209 -1.87 -13.40 -16.41
C GLU A 209 -3.35 -13.42 -15.98
N CYS A 210 -3.90 -14.60 -15.68
CA CYS A 210 -5.28 -14.75 -15.19
C CYS A 210 -5.50 -14.09 -13.82
N MET A 211 -4.54 -14.16 -12.90
CA MET A 211 -4.60 -13.46 -11.60
C MET A 211 -4.52 -11.94 -11.77
N THR A 212 -3.76 -11.46 -12.76
CA THR A 212 -3.69 -10.05 -13.13
C THR A 212 -5.04 -9.57 -13.70
N LYS A 213 -5.62 -10.30 -14.67
CA LYS A 213 -6.97 -10.03 -15.20
C LYS A 213 -8.04 -10.07 -14.10
N PHE A 214 -8.03 -11.08 -13.24
CA PHE A 214 -8.91 -11.17 -12.06
C PHE A 214 -8.82 -9.90 -11.22
N SER A 215 -7.60 -9.48 -10.87
CA SER A 215 -7.35 -8.33 -10.00
C SER A 215 -7.74 -7.00 -10.63
N ILE A 216 -7.52 -6.83 -11.96
CA ILE A 216 -8.06 -5.71 -12.75
C ILE A 216 -9.59 -5.69 -12.69
N ILE A 217 -10.25 -6.84 -12.84
CA ILE A 217 -11.72 -6.87 -12.80
C ILE A 217 -12.22 -6.48 -11.39
N ILE A 218 -11.57 -6.97 -10.32
CA ILE A 218 -11.89 -6.54 -8.94
C ILE A 218 -11.68 -5.03 -8.81
N SER A 219 -10.54 -4.48 -9.26
CA SER A 219 -10.20 -3.06 -9.12
C SER A 219 -11.19 -2.12 -9.83
N ASN A 220 -11.93 -2.64 -10.81
CA ASN A 220 -12.96 -1.89 -11.55
C ASN A 220 -14.41 -2.10 -11.04
N LEU A 221 -14.68 -3.03 -10.11
CA LEU A 221 -16.01 -3.20 -9.48
C LEU A 221 -16.48 -1.90 -8.81
N SER A 222 -17.78 -1.58 -8.91
CA SER A 222 -18.35 -0.35 -8.34
C SER A 222 -18.21 -0.24 -6.82
N GLY A 223 -18.17 1.00 -6.33
CA GLY A 223 -18.23 1.29 -4.90
C GLY A 223 -19.51 0.75 -4.26
N SER A 224 -20.63 0.79 -5.00
CA SER A 224 -21.92 0.25 -4.55
C SER A 224 -21.89 -1.25 -4.23
N LEU A 225 -21.37 -2.08 -5.13
CA LEU A 225 -21.26 -3.53 -4.95
C LEU A 225 -20.26 -3.88 -3.84
N ARG A 226 -19.08 -3.22 -3.84
CA ARG A 226 -18.06 -3.43 -2.81
C ARG A 226 -18.57 -3.10 -1.42
N GLY A 227 -19.32 -2.00 -1.27
CA GLY A 227 -19.94 -1.58 -0.02
C GLY A 227 -20.96 -2.59 0.49
N LYS A 228 -21.85 -3.07 -0.40
CA LYS A 228 -22.90 -4.06 -0.11
C LYS A 228 -22.35 -5.37 0.48
N TYR A 229 -21.15 -5.80 0.06
CA TYR A 229 -20.58 -7.10 0.44
C TYR A 229 -19.31 -7.03 1.29
N LYS A 230 -18.88 -5.84 1.72
CA LYS A 230 -17.65 -5.63 2.52
C LYS A 230 -17.54 -6.54 3.75
N THR A 231 -18.64 -6.78 4.45
CA THR A 231 -18.67 -7.59 5.69
C THR A 231 -18.40 -9.08 5.44
N LEU A 232 -18.71 -9.59 4.24
CA LEU A 232 -18.50 -10.99 3.88
C LEU A 232 -17.03 -11.32 3.62
N LEU A 233 -16.15 -10.32 3.52
CA LEU A 233 -14.72 -10.55 3.30
C LEU A 233 -13.92 -10.60 4.61
N ALA A 234 -14.42 -10.13 5.75
CA ALA A 234 -13.64 -10.08 6.99
C ALA A 234 -13.16 -11.49 7.42
N PRO A 235 -11.86 -11.69 7.76
CA PRO A 235 -10.81 -10.69 8.02
C PRO A 235 -9.88 -10.40 6.81
N LEU A 236 -10.33 -10.64 5.59
CA LEU A 236 -9.78 -10.12 4.32
C LEU A 236 -10.43 -8.76 3.97
N SER A 237 -10.09 -8.23 2.80
CA SER A 237 -10.75 -7.07 2.21
C SER A 237 -10.77 -7.17 0.68
N TRP A 238 -11.53 -6.30 0.00
CA TRP A 238 -11.45 -6.18 -1.45
C TRP A 238 -10.03 -5.88 -1.94
N ILE A 239 -9.28 -5.06 -1.19
CA ILE A 239 -7.89 -4.70 -1.48
C ILE A 239 -6.99 -5.95 -1.56
N THR A 240 -7.22 -6.94 -0.70
CA THR A 240 -6.51 -8.23 -0.75
C THR A 240 -6.72 -8.97 -2.08
N LEU A 241 -7.91 -8.85 -2.68
CA LEU A 241 -8.20 -9.44 -4.00
C LEU A 241 -7.73 -8.55 -5.16
N GLU A 242 -7.66 -7.23 -4.99
CA GLU A 242 -7.07 -6.28 -5.96
C GLU A 242 -5.55 -6.43 -6.07
N GLN A 243 -4.88 -6.82 -4.99
CA GLN A 243 -3.43 -6.91 -4.93
C GLN A 243 -2.88 -8.31 -5.30
N LEU A 244 -3.73 -9.33 -5.44
CA LEU A 244 -3.29 -10.70 -5.71
C LEU A 244 -2.49 -10.80 -7.02
N GLY A 245 -3.00 -10.21 -8.10
CA GLY A 245 -2.35 -10.17 -9.40
C GLY A 245 -0.98 -9.50 -9.34
N GLY A 246 -0.88 -8.36 -8.66
CA GLY A 246 0.38 -7.65 -8.44
C GLY A 246 1.37 -8.39 -7.56
N ALA A 247 0.89 -9.13 -6.54
CA ALA A 247 1.73 -9.97 -5.69
C ALA A 247 2.33 -11.17 -6.44
N THR A 248 1.58 -11.73 -7.42
CA THR A 248 2.02 -12.85 -8.28
C THR A 248 2.59 -12.41 -9.64
N ALA A 249 2.68 -11.11 -9.92
CA ALA A 249 3.16 -10.61 -11.20
C ALA A 249 4.63 -10.94 -11.40
N LYS A 250 5.01 -11.25 -12.64
CA LYS A 250 6.40 -11.41 -13.06
C LYS A 250 7.11 -10.07 -12.93
N THR A 251 8.24 -10.04 -12.23
CA THR A 251 9.04 -8.83 -11.98
C THR A 251 10.32 -8.83 -12.82
N SER A 252 10.84 -7.64 -13.15
CA SER A 252 12.12 -7.55 -13.86
C SER A 252 13.29 -8.00 -12.98
N PRO A 253 14.22 -8.85 -13.48
CA PRO A 253 15.29 -9.46 -12.68
C PRO A 253 16.43 -8.50 -12.29
N ASN A 254 16.23 -7.18 -12.40
CA ASN A 254 17.25 -6.15 -12.21
C ASN A 254 16.93 -5.18 -11.05
N MET A 255 16.28 -5.64 -9.98
CA MET A 255 16.13 -4.80 -8.77
C MET A 255 17.51 -4.48 -8.16
N ILE A 256 17.81 -3.20 -8.05
CA ILE A 256 19.04 -2.68 -7.42
C ILE A 256 18.73 -2.34 -5.97
N PHE A 257 19.53 -2.84 -5.03
CA PHE A 257 19.40 -2.47 -3.62
C PHE A 257 20.24 -1.22 -3.32
N LEU A 258 19.64 -0.27 -2.61
CA LEU A 258 20.27 0.98 -2.21
C LEU A 258 20.50 0.96 -0.69
N LEU A 259 21.76 1.00 -0.25
CA LEU A 259 22.13 0.87 1.16
C LEU A 259 23.15 1.95 1.55
N SER A 260 22.84 2.73 2.59
CA SER A 260 23.82 3.62 3.20
C SER A 260 24.71 2.83 4.14
N LEU A 261 25.99 2.74 3.79
CA LEU A 261 26.96 1.97 4.53
C LEU A 261 27.77 2.90 5.42
N GLU A 262 27.60 2.76 6.74
CA GLU A 262 28.52 3.35 7.73
C GLU A 262 29.92 2.70 7.67
N LYS A 263 30.01 1.48 7.10
CA LYS A 263 31.24 0.69 6.93
C LYS A 263 31.91 1.03 5.59
N LYS A 264 33.24 1.00 5.52
CA LYS A 264 33.98 1.12 4.26
C LYS A 264 33.72 -0.09 3.36
N LEU A 265 33.86 0.08 2.04
CA LEU A 265 33.70 -1.01 1.05
C LEU A 265 34.52 -2.27 1.39
N THR A 266 35.72 -2.10 1.94
CA THR A 266 36.63 -3.19 2.33
C THR A 266 36.17 -3.97 3.55
N ASP A 267 35.25 -3.41 4.33
CA ASP A 267 34.83 -3.90 5.65
C ASP A 267 33.36 -4.36 5.60
N LEU A 268 32.85 -4.66 4.40
CA LEU A 268 31.46 -5.06 4.15
C LEU A 268 31.18 -6.50 4.56
N HIS A 269 30.92 -6.64 5.84
CA HIS A 269 30.02 -7.68 6.35
C HIS A 269 28.64 -7.03 6.52
N PHE A 270 27.74 -7.37 5.60
CA PHE A 270 26.30 -7.27 5.83
C PHE A 270 25.93 -8.24 6.96
N ASP A 271 24.93 -7.89 7.75
CA ASP A 271 24.46 -8.81 8.78
C ASP A 271 23.61 -9.93 8.11
N ASP A 272 23.64 -11.15 8.65
CA ASP A 272 23.00 -12.35 8.03
C ASP A 272 21.52 -12.14 7.62
N ALA A 273 20.82 -11.23 8.30
CA ALA A 273 19.44 -10.86 8.01
C ALA A 273 19.30 -10.07 6.70
N GLU A 274 20.22 -9.15 6.42
CA GLU A 274 20.23 -8.30 5.22
C GLU A 274 20.56 -9.14 3.98
N GLN A 275 21.63 -9.94 4.06
CA GLN A 275 22.00 -10.86 2.98
C GLN A 275 20.88 -11.86 2.67
N SER A 276 20.24 -12.42 3.70
CA SER A 276 19.08 -13.29 3.56
C SER A 276 17.90 -12.61 2.84
N LEU A 277 17.64 -11.32 3.08
CA LEU A 277 16.55 -10.58 2.42
C LEU A 277 16.86 -10.31 0.94
N PHE A 278 18.10 -9.94 0.62
CA PHE A 278 18.48 -9.67 -0.78
C PHE A 278 18.47 -10.96 -1.61
N GLN A 279 18.97 -12.05 -1.03
CA GLN A 279 18.96 -13.37 -1.66
C GLN A 279 17.52 -13.87 -1.89
N GLU A 280 16.65 -13.76 -0.87
CA GLU A 280 15.21 -14.04 -1.01
C GLU A 280 14.58 -13.24 -2.16
N ASN A 281 14.84 -11.94 -2.27
CA ASN A 281 14.26 -11.12 -3.34
C ASN A 281 14.88 -11.42 -4.72
N SER A 282 16.13 -11.88 -4.79
CA SER A 282 16.74 -12.37 -6.04
C SER A 282 16.14 -13.69 -6.54
N GLU A 283 15.45 -14.42 -5.67
CA GLU A 283 14.72 -15.66 -5.98
C GLU A 283 13.20 -15.50 -5.82
N ARG A 284 12.71 -14.26 -5.96
CA ARG A 284 11.29 -13.89 -5.83
C ARG A 284 10.41 -14.64 -6.83
N GLU A 285 10.88 -14.86 -8.05
CA GLU A 285 10.10 -15.51 -9.11
C GLU A 285 9.85 -16.98 -8.79
N GLU A 286 10.88 -17.69 -8.32
CA GLU A 286 10.80 -19.08 -7.87
C GLU A 286 9.96 -19.21 -6.59
N LEU A 287 10.04 -18.23 -5.66
CA LEU A 287 9.15 -18.16 -4.51
C LEU A 287 7.67 -17.98 -4.91
N ILE A 288 7.40 -17.19 -5.96
CA ILE A 288 6.03 -17.04 -6.51
C ILE A 288 5.57 -18.34 -7.20
N GLU A 289 6.47 -19.05 -7.89
CA GLU A 289 6.18 -20.35 -8.50
C GLU A 289 5.75 -21.40 -7.47
N GLU A 290 6.48 -21.53 -6.36
CA GLU A 290 6.12 -22.40 -5.23
C GLU A 290 4.87 -21.90 -4.48
N ALA A 291 4.57 -20.60 -4.53
CA ALA A 291 3.37 -20.03 -3.92
C ALA A 291 2.08 -20.29 -4.71
N ILE A 292 2.13 -20.30 -6.05
CA ILE A 292 0.96 -20.43 -6.94
C ILE A 292 0.03 -21.63 -6.61
N PRO A 293 0.53 -22.86 -6.35
CA PRO A 293 -0.29 -23.99 -5.90
C PRO A 293 -1.18 -23.68 -4.68
N SER A 294 -0.71 -22.80 -3.80
CA SER A 294 -1.44 -22.40 -2.59
C SER A 294 -2.67 -21.53 -2.95
N VAL A 295 -2.59 -20.69 -3.99
CA VAL A 295 -3.75 -19.94 -4.54
C VAL A 295 -4.74 -20.90 -5.20
N LEU A 296 -4.23 -21.82 -6.02
CA LEU A 296 -5.07 -22.78 -6.77
C LEU A 296 -5.94 -23.65 -5.85
N SER A 297 -5.44 -23.95 -4.65
CA SER A 297 -6.19 -24.69 -3.63
C SER A 297 -7.45 -23.99 -3.12
N GLU A 298 -7.55 -22.66 -3.23
CA GLU A 298 -8.66 -21.85 -2.70
C GLU A 298 -9.68 -21.40 -3.77
N LEU A 299 -9.47 -21.79 -5.04
CA LEU A 299 -10.36 -21.43 -6.16
C LEU A 299 -11.80 -21.89 -5.96
N ASP A 300 -12.03 -23.01 -5.28
CA ASP A 300 -13.38 -23.53 -5.01
C ASP A 300 -14.16 -22.59 -4.06
N ALA A 301 -13.49 -22.00 -3.06
CA ALA A 301 -14.09 -21.01 -2.16
C ALA A 301 -14.42 -19.70 -2.90
N LEU A 302 -13.52 -19.25 -3.78
CA LEU A 302 -13.74 -18.10 -4.67
C LEU A 302 -14.94 -18.34 -5.60
N ASN A 303 -15.04 -19.52 -6.23
CA ASN A 303 -16.14 -19.89 -7.13
C ASN A 303 -17.49 -19.86 -6.41
N VAL A 304 -17.58 -20.45 -5.21
CA VAL A 304 -18.80 -20.43 -4.38
C VAL A 304 -19.19 -19.00 -4.00
N PHE A 305 -18.23 -18.17 -3.57
CA PHE A 305 -18.46 -16.78 -3.20
C PHE A 305 -18.97 -15.94 -4.38
N PHE A 306 -18.24 -15.89 -5.49
CA PHE A 306 -18.62 -15.08 -6.65
C PHE A 306 -19.89 -15.59 -7.34
N THR A 307 -20.15 -16.90 -7.32
CA THR A 307 -21.44 -17.45 -7.79
C THR A 307 -22.58 -16.94 -6.91
N SER A 308 -22.40 -16.95 -5.58
CA SER A 308 -23.41 -16.44 -4.65
C SER A 308 -23.68 -14.93 -4.81
N LEU A 309 -22.64 -14.13 -5.09
CA LEU A 309 -22.80 -12.70 -5.40
C LEU A 309 -23.58 -12.50 -6.70
N LEU A 310 -23.20 -13.19 -7.77
CA LEU A 310 -23.87 -13.10 -9.08
C LEU A 310 -25.34 -13.51 -8.98
N THR A 311 -25.65 -14.59 -8.27
CA THR A 311 -27.06 -14.98 -8.02
C THR A 311 -27.84 -13.89 -7.29
N LYS A 312 -27.23 -13.18 -6.33
CA LYS A 312 -27.92 -12.08 -5.62
C LYS A 312 -28.11 -10.81 -6.44
N GLU A 313 -27.18 -10.46 -7.31
CA GLU A 313 -27.37 -9.31 -8.22
C GLU A 313 -28.41 -9.62 -9.32
N LEU A 314 -28.50 -10.87 -9.78
CA LEU A 314 -29.52 -11.30 -10.74
C LEU A 314 -30.90 -11.56 -10.09
N GLN A 315 -30.93 -12.00 -8.84
CA GLN A 315 -32.16 -12.36 -8.11
C GLN A 315 -32.11 -11.84 -6.65
N PRO A 316 -32.40 -10.55 -6.41
CA PRO A 316 -32.29 -9.94 -5.08
C PRO A 316 -33.23 -10.54 -4.01
N THR A 317 -34.29 -11.23 -4.42
CA THR A 317 -35.27 -11.91 -3.54
C THR A 317 -34.87 -13.32 -3.13
N ALA A 318 -33.76 -13.87 -3.66
CA ALA A 318 -33.31 -15.21 -3.32
C ALA A 318 -32.78 -15.29 -1.87
N LEU A 319 -33.27 -16.26 -1.10
CA LEU A 319 -32.81 -16.58 0.26
C LEU A 319 -31.44 -17.31 0.27
N THR A 320 -30.44 -16.76 -0.45
CA THR A 320 -29.07 -17.28 -0.42
C THR A 320 -28.31 -16.72 0.79
N THR A 321 -27.98 -17.59 1.74
CA THR A 321 -27.09 -17.26 2.87
C THR A 321 -25.65 -17.26 2.38
N VAL A 322 -25.10 -16.08 2.07
CA VAL A 322 -23.69 -15.97 1.66
C VAL A 322 -22.84 -16.07 2.91
N ARG A 323 -21.96 -17.08 2.96
CA ARG A 323 -21.00 -17.24 4.06
C ARG A 323 -19.82 -16.28 3.88
N PRO A 324 -19.15 -15.85 4.97
CA PRO A 324 -17.90 -15.14 4.87
C PRO A 324 -16.85 -15.93 4.08
N LEU A 325 -16.08 -15.23 3.25
CA LEU A 325 -15.00 -15.78 2.45
C LEU A 325 -13.73 -15.91 3.29
N VAL A 326 -13.17 -17.11 3.33
CA VAL A 326 -11.95 -17.44 4.09
C VAL A 326 -10.90 -17.94 3.12
N LEU A 327 -9.81 -17.18 2.97
CA LEU A 327 -8.71 -17.43 2.03
C LEU A 327 -7.36 -17.19 2.73
N PRO A 328 -6.95 -18.05 3.68
CA PRO A 328 -5.66 -17.93 4.37
C PRO A 328 -4.47 -17.89 3.40
N ASN A 329 -4.47 -18.66 2.31
CA ASN A 329 -3.31 -18.77 1.42
C ASN A 329 -3.18 -17.52 0.52
N VAL A 330 -4.29 -17.05 -0.07
CA VAL A 330 -4.30 -15.76 -0.79
C VAL A 330 -3.87 -14.62 0.14
N LYS A 331 -4.30 -14.62 1.41
CA LYS A 331 -3.87 -13.62 2.39
C LYS A 331 -2.37 -13.72 2.71
N ALA A 332 -1.85 -14.93 2.91
CA ALA A 332 -0.42 -15.15 3.16
C ALA A 332 0.44 -14.64 2.00
N ILE A 333 0.09 -15.00 0.76
CA ILE A 333 0.81 -14.58 -0.46
C ILE A 333 0.78 -13.07 -0.63
N THR A 334 -0.42 -12.48 -0.64
CA THR A 334 -0.58 -11.03 -0.80
C THR A 334 0.15 -10.28 0.30
N ARG A 335 -0.02 -10.68 1.57
CA ARG A 335 0.70 -10.05 2.67
C ARG A 335 2.22 -10.19 2.49
N TYR A 336 2.74 -11.38 2.29
CA TYR A 336 4.17 -11.66 2.31
C TYR A 336 4.94 -10.93 1.20
N PHE A 337 4.50 -11.06 -0.06
CA PHE A 337 5.19 -10.44 -1.20
C PHE A 337 5.03 -8.91 -1.23
N LEU A 338 3.96 -8.38 -0.63
CA LEU A 338 3.78 -6.95 -0.44
C LEU A 338 4.51 -6.41 0.79
N GLU A 339 4.57 -7.13 1.91
CA GLU A 339 5.34 -6.76 3.12
C GLU A 339 6.83 -6.63 2.78
N THR A 340 7.34 -7.57 1.97
CA THR A 340 8.69 -7.52 1.41
C THR A 340 8.88 -6.30 0.49
N LYS A 341 7.93 -6.02 -0.41
CA LYS A 341 7.98 -4.81 -1.25
C LYS A 341 7.92 -3.54 -0.39
N TYR A 342 6.97 -3.42 0.53
CA TYR A 342 6.77 -2.23 1.38
C TYR A 342 7.94 -2.00 2.33
N LEU A 343 8.65 -3.05 2.75
CA LEU A 343 9.92 -2.92 3.45
C LEU A 343 10.99 -2.30 2.55
N ILE A 344 11.14 -2.76 1.31
CA ILE A 344 12.07 -2.19 0.32
C ILE A 344 11.69 -0.73 -0.02
N ASP A 345 10.41 -0.46 -0.26
CA ASP A 345 9.89 0.89 -0.50
C ASP A 345 10.16 1.81 0.70
N LEU A 346 9.93 1.32 1.94
CA LEU A 346 10.18 2.07 3.17
C LEU A 346 11.67 2.34 3.33
N LEU A 347 12.53 1.33 3.13
CA LEU A 347 13.98 1.47 3.13
C LEU A 347 14.43 2.53 2.12
N ASN A 348 13.94 2.50 0.88
CA ASN A 348 14.26 3.51 -0.15
C ASN A 348 13.72 4.92 0.18
N LEU A 349 12.62 5.01 0.95
CA LEU A 349 12.03 6.27 1.42
C LEU A 349 12.67 6.82 2.71
N VAL A 350 13.38 6.02 3.50
CA VAL A 350 14.13 6.49 4.68
C VAL A 350 15.65 6.54 4.44
N ASN A 351 16.14 5.84 3.42
CA ASN A 351 17.50 5.92 2.89
C ASN A 351 17.65 7.06 1.86
N TYR A 352 18.86 7.56 1.68
CA TYR A 352 19.15 8.83 0.98
C TYR A 352 19.79 8.70 -0.39
N PHE A 353 19.88 7.47 -0.89
CA PHE A 353 20.34 7.18 -2.24
C PHE A 353 19.24 7.51 -3.22
N ASP A 354 19.43 8.56 -4.00
CA ASP A 354 18.70 8.76 -5.24
C ASP A 354 19.56 9.59 -6.18
N ARG A 355 20.19 8.86 -7.10
CA ARG A 355 20.88 9.38 -8.29
C ARG A 355 21.90 10.49 -8.03
N GLU A 356 22.98 10.14 -7.33
CA GLU A 356 24.28 10.46 -7.93
C GLU A 356 24.30 9.85 -9.35
N THR A 357 24.94 10.51 -10.32
CA THR A 357 25.08 9.96 -11.67
C THR A 357 26.03 8.76 -11.64
N TYR A 358 25.51 7.59 -11.28
CA TYR A 358 26.25 6.34 -11.28
C TYR A 358 26.63 5.96 -12.70
N ASP A 359 27.93 5.82 -12.95
CA ASP A 359 28.41 5.05 -14.09
C ASP A 359 28.03 3.58 -13.83
N GLN A 360 27.25 2.97 -14.72
CA GLN A 360 26.85 1.56 -14.58
C GLN A 360 28.07 0.62 -14.54
N LYS A 361 29.26 1.08 -14.96
CA LYS A 361 30.54 0.36 -14.82
C LYS A 361 31.04 0.23 -13.38
N GLY A 362 30.47 0.99 -12.43
CA GLY A 362 30.80 0.97 -11.00
C GLY A 362 29.82 0.18 -10.13
N VAL A 363 28.93 -0.61 -10.72
CA VAL A 363 28.01 -1.48 -9.97
C VAL A 363 28.72 -2.79 -9.65
N ASP A 364 29.22 -2.91 -8.42
CA ASP A 364 29.71 -4.18 -7.89
C ASP A 364 28.55 -5.19 -7.86
N THR A 365 28.68 -6.23 -8.67
CA THR A 365 27.73 -7.35 -8.71
C THR A 365 28.23 -8.40 -7.74
N PHE A 366 27.50 -8.62 -6.66
CA PHE A 366 27.80 -9.70 -5.72
C PHE A 366 27.61 -11.05 -6.41
N SER A 367 28.23 -12.10 -5.88
CA SER A 367 28.30 -13.44 -6.49
C SER A 367 26.93 -14.11 -6.73
N SER A 368 25.93 -13.67 -5.98
CA SER A 368 24.49 -13.95 -6.09
C SER A 368 23.73 -13.15 -7.16
N GLY A 369 24.40 -12.31 -7.96
CA GLY A 369 23.78 -11.45 -8.98
C GLY A 369 23.15 -10.15 -8.43
N ILE A 370 23.22 -9.94 -7.11
CA ILE A 370 22.69 -8.74 -6.45
C ILE A 370 23.54 -7.53 -6.81
N LYS A 371 22.89 -6.47 -7.31
CA LYS A 371 23.48 -5.16 -7.59
C LYS A 371 23.24 -4.24 -6.39
N ILE A 372 24.31 -3.80 -5.72
CA ILE A 372 24.24 -2.87 -4.59
C ILE A 372 24.95 -1.57 -4.99
N LEU A 373 24.29 -0.44 -4.79
CA LEU A 373 24.91 0.89 -4.94
C LEU A 373 25.35 1.43 -3.59
N ILE A 374 26.57 1.97 -3.55
CA ILE A 374 27.27 2.36 -2.33
C ILE A 374 27.76 3.81 -2.47
N SER A 375 27.57 4.63 -1.42
CA SER A 375 28.05 6.01 -1.34
C SER A 375 28.87 6.17 -0.08
N THR A 376 29.96 6.92 -0.21
CA THR A 376 30.92 7.23 0.86
C THR A 376 30.64 8.56 1.55
N SER A 377 29.62 9.31 1.11
CA SER A 377 29.24 10.61 1.68
C SER A 377 28.41 10.42 2.95
N SER A 378 28.49 11.37 3.89
CA SER A 378 27.75 11.25 5.16
C SER A 378 26.23 11.35 4.96
N PRO A 379 25.38 10.76 5.84
CA PRO A 379 23.92 10.82 5.68
C PRO A 379 23.35 12.24 5.57
N SER A 380 23.95 13.22 6.25
CA SER A 380 23.58 14.64 6.17
C SER A 380 23.94 15.29 4.82
N GLU A 381 25.01 14.83 4.16
CA GLU A 381 25.36 15.26 2.80
C GLU A 381 24.50 14.57 1.75
N GLN A 382 24.24 13.26 1.91
CA GLN A 382 23.29 12.50 1.08
C GLN A 382 21.90 13.18 1.10
N TYR A 383 21.44 13.61 2.28
CA TYR A 383 20.20 14.37 2.42
C TYR A 383 20.19 15.66 1.59
N ARG A 384 21.21 16.51 1.75
CA ARG A 384 21.31 17.81 1.05
C ARG A 384 21.46 17.68 -0.46
N ARG A 385 21.97 16.53 -0.96
CA ARG A 385 22.00 16.23 -2.40
C ARG A 385 20.62 15.87 -2.97
N ARG A 386 19.76 15.21 -2.18
CA ARG A 386 18.45 14.73 -2.64
C ARG A 386 17.32 15.76 -2.51
N LEU A 387 17.37 16.63 -1.50
CA LEU A 387 16.34 17.64 -1.25
C LEU A 387 16.95 18.98 -0.82
N ASP A 388 16.77 20.01 -1.66
CA ASP A 388 17.12 21.38 -1.32
C ASP A 388 15.97 22.06 -0.56
N LEU A 389 15.95 21.89 0.77
CA LEU A 389 15.04 22.58 1.68
C LEU A 389 15.18 24.11 1.67
N SER A 390 16.20 24.69 1.04
CA SER A 390 16.25 26.15 0.86
C SER A 390 15.13 26.61 -0.08
N THR A 391 14.82 25.81 -1.10
CA THR A 391 13.74 26.01 -2.08
C THR A 391 12.37 25.60 -1.55
N LYS A 392 11.31 26.16 -2.15
CA LYS A 392 9.92 25.79 -1.87
C LYS A 392 9.58 24.40 -2.40
N ALA A 393 10.07 24.05 -3.59
CA ALA A 393 9.92 22.72 -4.17
C ALA A 393 10.50 21.62 -3.26
N GLY A 394 11.73 21.76 -2.77
CA GLY A 394 12.36 20.79 -1.87
C GLY A 394 11.61 20.60 -0.54
N GLN A 395 11.04 21.67 0.02
CA GLN A 395 10.18 21.57 1.21
C GLN A 395 8.88 20.80 0.92
N HIS A 396 8.24 21.05 -0.22
CA HIS A 396 7.00 20.37 -0.63
C HIS A 396 7.25 18.88 -0.95
N ALA A 397 8.36 18.56 -1.61
CA ALA A 397 8.82 17.18 -1.81
C ALA A 397 9.09 16.46 -0.47
N MET A 398 9.65 17.15 0.53
CA MET A 398 9.80 16.57 1.87
C MET A 398 8.46 16.24 2.53
N LEU A 399 7.42 17.05 2.33
CA LEU A 399 6.06 16.73 2.78
C LEU A 399 5.47 15.52 2.04
N ARG A 400 5.67 15.39 0.70
CA ARG A 400 5.29 14.19 -0.05
C ARG A 400 5.95 12.94 0.52
N ARG A 401 7.23 13.01 0.84
CA ARG A 401 8.01 11.92 1.42
C ARG A 401 7.44 11.45 2.77
N PHE A 402 7.05 12.39 3.64
CA PHE A 402 6.36 12.04 4.89
C PHE A 402 4.98 11.40 4.67
N GLN A 403 4.21 11.84 3.65
CA GLN A 403 2.96 11.18 3.26
C GLN A 403 3.22 9.73 2.83
N ARG A 404 4.17 9.50 1.91
CA ARG A 404 4.52 8.16 1.39
C ARG A 404 4.98 7.21 2.50
N ILE A 405 5.80 7.69 3.44
CA ILE A 405 6.20 6.91 4.62
C ILE A 405 4.99 6.53 5.48
N GLY A 406 4.12 7.49 5.82
CA GLY A 406 2.92 7.19 6.60
C GLY A 406 1.92 6.29 5.87
N GLU A 407 1.81 6.41 4.53
CA GLU A 407 1.00 5.56 3.66
C GLU A 407 1.42 4.08 3.74
N LEU A 408 2.74 3.79 3.65
CA LEU A 408 3.29 2.44 3.84
C LEU A 408 3.00 1.89 5.24
N LEU A 409 3.13 2.73 6.26
CA LEU A 409 2.90 2.37 7.66
C LEU A 409 1.41 2.22 8.04
N THR A 410 0.47 2.59 7.16
CA THR A 410 -0.95 2.32 7.44
C THR A 410 -1.19 0.80 7.44
N GLY A 411 -1.82 0.28 8.50
CA GLY A 411 -2.11 -1.15 8.69
C GLY A 411 -3.05 -1.81 7.66
N LYS A 412 -3.36 -1.13 6.55
CA LYS A 412 -3.88 -1.73 5.31
C LYS A 412 -2.79 -2.48 4.54
N LYS A 413 -1.53 -2.08 4.69
CA LYS A 413 -0.36 -2.56 3.93
C LYS A 413 0.47 -3.57 4.71
N SER A 414 0.87 -3.26 5.95
CA SER A 414 1.47 -4.21 6.92
C SER A 414 1.38 -3.62 8.33
N ASP A 415 1.31 -4.46 9.38
CA ASP A 415 1.35 -3.98 10.77
C ASP A 415 2.79 -4.01 11.32
N PHE A 416 3.51 -2.93 11.05
CA PHE A 416 4.89 -2.73 11.54
C PHE A 416 4.98 -2.61 13.08
N THR A 417 3.86 -2.39 13.78
CA THR A 417 3.89 -2.23 15.26
C THR A 417 4.12 -3.55 16.00
N GLU A 418 3.95 -4.70 15.34
CA GLU A 418 4.23 -6.02 15.91
C GLU A 418 5.74 -6.31 16.08
N PHE A 419 6.63 -5.47 15.53
CA PHE A 419 8.06 -5.74 15.41
C PHE A 419 8.96 -4.82 16.27
N ASP A 420 8.56 -3.57 16.52
CA ASP A 420 9.25 -2.66 17.46
C ASP A 420 8.23 -1.75 18.17
N GLU A 421 7.94 -2.06 19.46
CA GLU A 421 7.03 -1.26 20.30
C GLU A 421 7.62 0.09 20.74
N THR A 422 8.92 0.35 20.51
CA THR A 422 9.63 1.60 20.89
C THR A 422 9.51 2.72 19.86
N ILE A 423 8.88 2.45 18.71
CA ILE A 423 8.63 3.44 17.65
C ILE A 423 7.16 3.85 17.69
N ASP A 424 6.91 5.15 17.74
CA ASP A 424 5.56 5.69 17.57
C ASP A 424 5.17 5.75 16.07
N PHE A 425 4.95 4.58 15.46
CA PHE A 425 4.47 4.50 14.07
C PHE A 425 3.15 5.24 13.88
N ARG A 426 2.34 5.40 14.94
CA ARG A 426 1.09 6.18 14.90
C ARG A 426 1.35 7.67 14.76
N ALA A 427 2.48 8.19 15.25
CA ALA A 427 2.89 9.56 14.98
C ALA A 427 3.16 9.78 13.49
N LEU A 428 3.83 8.84 12.80
CA LEU A 428 4.07 8.93 11.36
C LEU A 428 2.77 8.86 10.54
N ILE A 429 1.83 8.00 10.93
CA ILE A 429 0.48 7.96 10.34
C ILE A 429 -0.27 9.29 10.58
N ALA A 430 -0.23 9.82 11.80
CA ALA A 430 -0.88 11.10 12.14
C ALA A 430 -0.26 12.31 11.41
N ILE A 431 1.05 12.27 11.12
CA ILE A 431 1.70 13.24 10.23
C ILE A 431 1.15 13.12 8.82
N ARG A 432 1.10 11.90 8.25
CA ARG A 432 0.50 11.66 6.93
C ARG A 432 -0.94 12.17 6.87
N ASP A 433 -1.77 11.85 7.85
CA ASP A 433 -3.16 12.27 7.88
C ASP A 433 -3.28 13.80 8.01
N GLY A 434 -2.45 14.45 8.83
CA GLY A 434 -2.38 15.91 8.93
C GLY A 434 -1.89 16.61 7.66
N ILE A 435 -0.95 16.00 6.90
CA ILE A 435 -0.50 16.51 5.61
C ILE A 435 -1.55 16.26 4.51
N CYS A 436 -2.22 15.10 4.48
CA CYS A 436 -3.25 14.76 3.49
C CYS A 436 -4.56 15.51 3.70
N HIS A 437 -4.97 15.74 4.95
CA HIS A 437 -6.24 16.36 5.32
C HIS A 437 -6.03 17.80 5.82
N GLN A 438 -5.31 18.61 5.04
CA GLN A 438 -5.09 20.03 5.33
C GLN A 438 -6.38 20.87 5.30
N ASP A 439 -7.45 20.32 4.74
CA ASP A 439 -8.78 20.90 4.74
C ASP A 439 -9.57 20.67 6.05
N GLU A 440 -9.08 19.78 6.92
CA GLU A 440 -9.67 19.51 8.22
C GLU A 440 -9.02 20.36 9.33
N GLY A 441 -9.83 20.75 10.33
CA GLY A 441 -9.38 21.50 11.50
C GLY A 441 -8.55 22.73 11.15
N ASN A 442 -7.37 22.84 11.77
CA ASN A 442 -6.35 23.86 11.50
C ASN A 442 -5.08 23.24 10.86
N ASN A 443 -5.21 22.09 10.17
CA ASN A 443 -4.07 21.32 9.65
C ASN A 443 -3.22 22.13 8.65
N LYS A 444 -3.83 22.85 7.69
CA LYS A 444 -3.08 23.76 6.80
C LYS A 444 -2.23 24.78 7.57
N PHE A 445 -2.75 25.39 8.64
CA PHE A 445 -1.97 26.34 9.43
C PHE A 445 -0.77 25.69 10.14
N ILE A 446 -0.89 24.44 10.58
CA ILE A 446 0.23 23.68 11.17
C ILE A 446 1.31 23.43 10.10
N ILE A 447 0.91 23.05 8.87
CA ILE A 447 1.81 22.86 7.73
C ILE A 447 2.48 24.17 7.30
N ASP A 448 1.71 25.25 7.14
CA ASP A 448 2.21 26.58 6.76
C ASP A 448 3.23 27.13 7.77
N ASN A 449 3.17 26.69 9.04
CA ASN A 449 4.16 27.04 10.06
C ASN A 449 5.38 26.10 10.04
N LEU A 450 5.20 24.82 9.76
CA LEU A 450 6.31 23.87 9.57
C LEU A 450 7.19 24.27 8.38
N LEU A 451 6.59 24.69 7.25
CA LEU A 451 7.31 25.16 6.07
C LEU A 451 8.12 26.44 6.33
N LYS A 452 7.71 27.27 7.30
CA LYS A 452 8.48 28.45 7.74
C LYS A 452 9.63 28.08 8.69
N ASP A 453 9.48 27.02 9.47
CA ASP A 453 10.51 26.52 10.39
C ASP A 453 11.48 25.56 9.68
N LYS A 454 12.31 26.13 8.79
CA LYS A 454 13.31 25.38 8.02
C LYS A 454 14.24 24.54 8.91
N GLY A 455 14.61 25.06 10.09
CA GLY A 455 15.50 24.36 11.02
C GLY A 455 14.87 23.12 11.66
N ARG A 456 13.57 23.14 11.98
CA ARG A 456 12.83 21.95 12.41
C ARG A 456 12.68 20.95 11.28
N LEU A 457 12.36 21.41 10.06
CA LEU A 457 12.21 20.53 8.90
C LEU A 457 13.54 19.84 8.53
N GLU A 458 14.67 20.56 8.53
CA GLU A 458 16.00 19.97 8.29
C GLU A 458 16.34 18.92 9.35
N LYS A 459 16.07 19.16 10.65
CA LYS A 459 16.27 18.16 11.71
C LYS A 459 15.43 16.90 11.54
N MET A 460 14.14 17.05 11.21
CA MET A 460 13.25 15.92 10.94
C MET A 460 13.79 15.09 9.78
N ALA A 461 14.27 15.75 8.72
CA ALA A 461 14.64 15.11 7.48
C ALA A 461 16.06 14.53 7.44
N THR A 462 17.00 15.09 8.23
CA THR A 462 18.38 14.59 8.36
C THR A 462 18.54 13.61 9.54
N VAL A 463 18.15 14.01 10.75
CA VAL A 463 18.46 13.27 11.99
C VAL A 463 17.40 12.24 12.31
N GLU A 464 16.12 12.63 12.27
CA GLU A 464 15.03 11.73 12.69
C GLU A 464 14.71 10.67 11.63
N MET A 465 14.74 11.02 10.34
CA MET A 465 14.65 10.05 9.24
C MET A 465 15.81 9.04 9.24
N TYR A 466 17.05 9.47 9.54
CA TYR A 466 18.16 8.52 9.71
C TYR A 466 17.95 7.60 10.93
N SER A 467 17.48 8.14 12.06
CA SER A 467 17.10 7.33 13.22
C SER A 467 15.96 6.34 12.92
N LEU A 468 15.09 6.66 11.96
CA LEU A 468 14.07 5.75 11.46
C LEU A 468 14.70 4.64 10.59
N PHE A 469 15.57 4.98 9.63
CA PHE A 469 16.30 4.01 8.79
C PHE A 469 16.98 2.92 9.64
N VAL A 470 17.80 3.32 10.63
CA VAL A 470 18.52 2.39 11.51
C VAL A 470 17.59 1.43 12.25
N ARG A 471 16.32 1.81 12.49
CA ARG A 471 15.33 0.91 13.11
C ARG A 471 14.51 0.10 12.10
N VAL A 472 14.28 0.62 10.90
CA VAL A 472 13.70 -0.16 9.80
C VAL A 472 14.65 -1.30 9.40
N MET A 473 15.98 -1.14 9.51
CA MET A 473 16.91 -2.27 9.35
C MET A 473 16.65 -3.40 10.37
N LYS A 474 16.30 -3.09 11.62
CA LYS A 474 15.94 -4.09 12.64
C LYS A 474 14.65 -4.86 12.33
N PHE A 475 13.78 -4.31 11.47
CA PHE A 475 12.62 -5.06 10.97
C PHE A 475 13.06 -6.28 10.16
N ILE A 476 14.18 -6.20 9.43
CA ILE A 476 14.73 -7.31 8.64
C ILE A 476 15.07 -8.48 9.57
N GLU A 477 15.78 -8.22 10.67
CA GLU A 477 16.07 -9.24 11.69
C GLU A 477 14.80 -9.84 12.32
N ALA A 478 13.82 -8.97 12.67
CA ALA A 478 12.59 -9.39 13.32
C ALA A 478 11.72 -10.26 12.39
N ARG A 479 11.67 -9.91 11.10
CA ARG A 479 11.06 -10.70 10.02
C ARG A 479 11.77 -12.06 9.86
N GLN A 480 13.10 -12.07 9.84
CA GLN A 480 13.89 -13.31 9.76
C GLN A 480 13.65 -14.23 10.98
N LYS A 481 13.40 -13.68 12.18
CA LYS A 481 13.02 -14.47 13.37
C LYS A 481 11.63 -15.14 13.25
N ILE A 482 10.74 -14.62 12.40
CA ILE A 482 9.39 -15.17 12.18
C ILE A 482 9.38 -16.22 11.04
N TYR A 483 9.95 -15.90 9.88
CA TYR A 483 9.94 -16.80 8.72
C TYR A 483 11.16 -17.74 8.64
N GLY A 484 12.20 -17.46 9.42
CA GLY A 484 13.52 -18.09 9.34
C GLY A 484 14.43 -17.44 8.30
N THR A 485 15.70 -17.87 8.28
CA THR A 485 16.68 -17.48 7.26
C THR A 485 16.34 -18.13 5.92
N TYR A 486 16.50 -17.36 4.84
CA TYR A 486 16.53 -17.88 3.48
C TYR A 486 17.85 -18.60 3.20
N LYS A 487 17.81 -19.67 2.41
CA LYS A 487 18.97 -20.53 2.11
C LYS A 487 18.90 -21.11 0.69
N GLU A 488 18.52 -20.27 -0.28
CA GLU A 488 18.39 -20.68 -1.70
C GLU A 488 17.54 -21.96 -1.85
N ASP A 489 16.38 -21.95 -1.20
CA ASP A 489 15.42 -23.06 -1.17
C ASP A 489 13.99 -22.49 -1.19
N PRO A 490 13.49 -22.09 -2.37
CA PRO A 490 12.18 -21.45 -2.49
C PRO A 490 11.06 -22.30 -1.88
N LYS A 491 11.11 -23.61 -2.13
CA LYS A 491 10.10 -24.60 -1.72
C LYS A 491 10.02 -24.78 -0.22
N ASN A 492 11.13 -25.12 0.45
CA ASN A 492 11.13 -25.32 1.89
C ASN A 492 11.00 -24.00 2.65
N TYR A 493 11.40 -22.86 2.07
CA TYR A 493 11.16 -21.56 2.68
C TYR A 493 9.70 -21.13 2.58
N TRP A 494 9.07 -21.23 1.40
CA TRP A 494 7.66 -20.92 1.22
C TRP A 494 6.77 -21.76 2.15
N ALA A 495 7.08 -23.05 2.34
CA ALA A 495 6.37 -23.90 3.29
C ALA A 495 6.45 -23.39 4.75
N ARG A 496 7.58 -22.79 5.17
CA ARG A 496 7.72 -22.14 6.49
C ARG A 496 6.91 -20.85 6.58
N VAL A 497 7.03 -19.99 5.57
CA VAL A 497 6.30 -18.71 5.45
C VAL A 497 4.78 -18.95 5.53
N LEU A 498 4.27 -19.87 4.71
CA LEU A 498 2.85 -20.20 4.65
C LEU A 498 2.32 -20.70 5.99
N LYS A 499 3.08 -21.56 6.68
CA LYS A 499 2.72 -22.04 8.02
C LYS A 499 2.64 -20.89 9.04
N ALA A 500 3.65 -20.01 9.09
CA ALA A 500 3.68 -18.89 10.02
C ALA A 500 2.49 -17.93 9.81
N GLU A 501 2.16 -17.58 8.56
CA GLU A 501 1.00 -16.72 8.26
C GLU A 501 -0.34 -17.43 8.49
N GLN A 502 -0.45 -18.74 8.29
CA GLN A 502 -1.64 -19.52 8.65
C GLN A 502 -1.89 -19.53 10.16
N GLU A 503 -0.85 -19.73 10.99
CA GLU A 503 -0.93 -19.66 12.45
C GLU A 503 -1.35 -18.24 12.90
N ARG A 504 -0.74 -17.20 12.32
CA ARG A 504 -1.10 -15.79 12.58
C ARG A 504 -2.55 -15.47 12.20
N PHE A 505 -3.03 -16.01 11.07
CA PHE A 505 -4.41 -15.85 10.61
C PHE A 505 -5.43 -16.49 11.57
N GLN A 506 -5.11 -17.67 12.11
CA GLN A 506 -5.96 -18.35 13.12
C GLN A 506 -6.06 -17.50 14.39
N VAL A 507 -4.94 -17.05 14.95
CA VAL A 507 -4.91 -16.16 16.13
C VAL A 507 -5.69 -14.86 15.90
N ALA A 508 -5.64 -14.30 14.68
CA ALA A 508 -6.43 -13.13 14.32
C ALA A 508 -7.95 -13.41 14.28
N GLN A 509 -8.38 -14.59 13.81
CA GLN A 509 -9.78 -15.00 13.87
C GLN A 509 -10.27 -15.25 15.31
N GLU A 510 -9.45 -15.87 16.15
CA GLU A 510 -9.79 -16.10 17.57
C GLU A 510 -9.94 -14.79 18.33
N LYS A 511 -9.00 -13.85 18.16
CA LYS A 511 -9.08 -12.48 18.72
C LYS A 511 -10.29 -11.68 18.20
N ALA A 512 -10.82 -12.00 17.01
CA ALA A 512 -12.03 -11.40 16.49
C ALA A 512 -13.29 -11.97 17.18
N LYS A 513 -13.38 -13.30 17.32
CA LYS A 513 -14.49 -13.98 18.01
C LYS A 513 -14.57 -13.60 19.49
N GLY A 514 -13.44 -13.58 20.20
CA GLY A 514 -13.36 -13.24 21.63
C GLY A 514 -13.72 -11.79 21.99
N LYS A 515 -14.04 -10.92 21.01
CA LYS A 515 -14.57 -9.57 21.25
C LYS A 515 -16.10 -9.50 21.29
N GLU A 516 -16.80 -10.56 20.90
CA GLU A 516 -18.26 -10.63 20.94
C GLU A 516 -18.78 -11.23 22.26
N GLU A 517 -17.94 -11.96 23.01
CA GLU A 517 -18.25 -12.38 24.38
C GLU A 517 -18.12 -11.21 25.37
N VAL A 518 -19.20 -10.43 25.46
CA VAL A 518 -19.38 -9.44 26.53
C VAL A 518 -19.43 -10.17 27.87
N VAL A 519 -18.48 -9.86 28.75
CA VAL A 519 -18.48 -10.32 30.15
C VAL A 519 -19.80 -9.93 30.80
N VAL A 520 -20.63 -10.93 31.11
CA VAL A 520 -21.88 -10.73 31.84
C VAL A 520 -21.51 -10.35 33.28
N GLU A 521 -21.61 -9.06 33.60
CA GLU A 521 -21.56 -8.59 35.00
C GLU A 521 -22.67 -9.29 35.80
N ALA A 522 -22.36 -9.71 37.02
CA ALA A 522 -23.30 -10.42 37.88
C ALA A 522 -24.59 -9.60 38.06
N SER A 523 -25.74 -10.23 37.83
CA SER A 523 -27.04 -9.55 37.77
C SER A 523 -27.39 -8.89 39.11
N GLU A 524 -27.36 -7.55 39.15
CA GLU A 524 -27.92 -6.79 40.26
C GLU A 524 -29.45 -6.85 40.23
N ARG A 525 -30.06 -7.08 41.40
CA ARG A 525 -31.51 -7.11 41.59
C ARG A 525 -32.14 -5.75 41.25
N ARG A 526 -33.22 -5.76 40.46
CA ARG A 526 -33.78 -4.53 39.85
C ARG A 526 -34.80 -3.80 40.72
N ILE A 527 -35.46 -4.49 41.65
CA ILE A 527 -36.36 -3.88 42.65
C ILE A 527 -36.13 -4.48 44.04
N SER A 528 -36.65 -3.82 45.07
CA SER A 528 -36.58 -4.34 46.44
C SER A 528 -37.46 -5.59 46.62
N GLN A 529 -37.05 -6.52 47.50
CA GLN A 529 -37.88 -7.69 47.87
C GLN A 529 -39.26 -7.24 48.39
N GLN A 530 -39.32 -6.10 49.09
CA GLN A 530 -40.56 -5.53 49.61
C GLN A 530 -41.54 -5.11 48.49
N GLU A 531 -41.05 -4.50 47.41
CA GLU A 531 -41.88 -4.16 46.24
C GLU A 531 -42.31 -5.40 45.44
N GLU A 532 -41.46 -6.43 45.38
CA GLU A 532 -41.81 -7.72 44.77
C GLU A 532 -42.90 -8.44 45.56
N ASP A 533 -42.77 -8.52 46.88
CA ASP A 533 -43.77 -9.13 47.77
C ASP A 533 -45.09 -8.35 47.73
N GLU A 534 -45.03 -7.00 47.68
CA GLU A 534 -46.20 -6.13 47.48
C GLU A 534 -46.88 -6.41 46.12
N PHE A 535 -46.10 -6.49 45.03
CA PHE A 535 -46.61 -6.80 43.70
C PHE A 535 -47.34 -8.15 43.68
N PHE A 536 -46.72 -9.22 44.18
CA PHE A 536 -47.34 -10.54 44.19
C PHE A 536 -48.51 -10.64 45.19
N THR A 537 -48.51 -9.86 46.27
CA THR A 537 -49.67 -9.78 47.19
C THR A 537 -50.88 -9.17 46.49
N LEU A 538 -50.70 -8.04 45.78
CA LEU A 538 -51.76 -7.38 45.01
C LEU A 538 -52.25 -8.27 43.84
N PHE A 539 -51.32 -8.85 43.08
CA PHE A 539 -51.58 -9.76 41.96
C PHE A 539 -52.44 -10.97 42.40
N ASN A 540 -52.02 -11.67 43.46
CA ASN A 540 -52.75 -12.83 43.97
C ASN A 540 -54.08 -12.47 44.64
N GLY A 541 -54.18 -11.28 45.27
CA GLY A 541 -55.44 -10.77 45.83
C GLY A 541 -56.52 -10.57 44.75
N LEU A 542 -56.15 -9.93 43.63
CA LEU A 542 -57.05 -9.66 42.51
C LEU A 542 -57.50 -10.94 41.78
N LEU A 543 -56.63 -11.94 41.69
CA LEU A 543 -56.98 -13.27 41.14
C LEU A 543 -57.95 -14.02 42.06
N LYS A 544 -57.71 -14.05 43.39
CA LYS A 544 -58.61 -14.69 44.37
C LYS A 544 -60.00 -14.05 44.43
N GLN A 545 -60.10 -12.76 44.12
CA GLN A 545 -61.37 -12.02 44.04
C GLN A 545 -62.09 -12.23 42.69
N GLY A 546 -61.51 -12.97 41.74
CA GLY A 546 -62.10 -13.23 40.42
C GLY A 546 -62.15 -12.01 39.49
N LEU A 547 -61.49 -10.91 39.85
CA LEU A 547 -61.56 -9.62 39.14
C LEU A 547 -60.71 -9.59 37.87
N VAL A 548 -59.76 -10.52 37.73
CA VAL A 548 -58.87 -10.65 36.58
C VAL A 548 -58.75 -12.13 36.23
N THR A 549 -58.67 -12.44 34.93
CA THR A 549 -58.40 -13.79 34.41
C THR A 549 -57.21 -13.69 33.47
N ILE A 550 -56.22 -14.56 33.66
CA ILE A 550 -54.94 -14.55 32.93
C ILE A 550 -54.74 -15.97 32.35
N PRO A 551 -54.58 -16.12 31.01
CA PRO A 551 -54.45 -17.45 30.40
C PRO A 551 -53.28 -18.28 30.95
N ASP A 552 -52.12 -17.65 31.17
CA ASP A 552 -50.87 -18.33 31.55
C ASP A 552 -50.27 -17.73 32.83
N GLN A 553 -51.04 -17.78 33.94
CA GLN A 553 -50.69 -17.16 35.22
C GLN A 553 -49.27 -17.50 35.71
N GLN A 554 -48.87 -18.77 35.63
CA GLN A 554 -47.59 -19.24 36.17
C GLN A 554 -46.40 -18.75 35.34
N GLU A 555 -46.58 -18.58 34.02
CA GLU A 555 -45.56 -18.02 33.13
C GLU A 555 -45.32 -16.55 33.44
N ILE A 556 -46.39 -15.74 33.57
CA ILE A 556 -46.27 -14.31 33.91
C ILE A 556 -45.67 -14.10 35.32
N ILE A 557 -45.99 -14.97 36.30
CA ILE A 557 -45.33 -14.91 37.62
C ILE A 557 -43.84 -15.19 37.50
N THR A 558 -43.45 -16.17 36.67
CA THR A 558 -42.04 -16.54 36.46
C THR A 558 -41.28 -15.46 35.70
N GLU A 559 -41.87 -14.89 34.65
CA GLU A 559 -41.35 -13.73 33.90
C GLU A 559 -41.17 -12.53 34.85
N CYS A 560 -42.18 -12.18 35.67
CA CYS A 560 -42.05 -11.07 36.61
C CYS A 560 -40.93 -11.29 37.65
N ARG A 561 -40.78 -12.51 38.21
CA ARG A 561 -39.67 -12.83 39.14
C ARG A 561 -38.31 -12.67 38.48
N ALA A 562 -38.13 -13.25 37.29
CA ALA A 562 -36.89 -13.18 36.52
C ALA A 562 -36.57 -11.74 36.04
N LEU A 563 -37.57 -10.86 36.00
CA LEU A 563 -37.39 -9.43 35.73
C LEU A 563 -37.03 -8.63 36.98
N PHE A 564 -37.56 -9.01 38.15
CA PHE A 564 -37.29 -8.38 39.44
C PHE A 564 -35.92 -8.77 40.01
N ASP A 565 -35.52 -10.04 39.88
CA ASP A 565 -34.20 -10.55 40.27
C ASP A 565 -33.07 -10.10 39.33
N GLY A 566 -33.41 -9.66 38.11
CA GLY A 566 -32.49 -9.16 37.11
C GLY A 566 -31.90 -10.21 36.17
N THR A 567 -32.34 -11.46 36.24
CA THR A 567 -31.83 -12.60 35.45
C THR A 567 -32.26 -12.60 33.98
N THR A 568 -33.32 -11.88 33.60
CA THR A 568 -33.77 -11.71 32.20
C THR A 568 -33.69 -10.27 31.72
N ASP A 569 -33.48 -10.03 30.42
CA ASP A 569 -33.38 -8.67 29.86
C ASP A 569 -34.62 -7.80 30.09
N VAL A 570 -34.44 -6.47 30.12
CA VAL A 570 -35.56 -5.53 30.30
C VAL A 570 -36.48 -5.56 29.05
N PRO A 571 -37.76 -5.94 29.19
CA PRO A 571 -38.66 -6.11 28.07
C PRO A 571 -39.05 -4.75 27.48
N ASN A 572 -39.30 -4.75 26.17
CA ASN A 572 -39.72 -3.54 25.48
C ASN A 572 -41.10 -3.04 25.98
N LYS A 573 -41.42 -1.77 25.70
CA LYS A 573 -42.68 -1.14 26.13
C LYS A 573 -43.94 -1.87 25.69
N LYS A 574 -43.89 -2.64 24.59
CA LYS A 574 -45.02 -3.44 24.12
C LYS A 574 -45.26 -4.64 25.05
N ARG A 575 -44.22 -5.41 25.38
CA ARG A 575 -44.29 -6.56 26.29
C ARG A 575 -44.66 -6.16 27.72
N LEU A 576 -44.10 -5.05 28.24
CA LEU A 576 -44.57 -4.48 29.52
C LEU A 576 -46.06 -4.09 29.47
N GLY A 577 -46.54 -3.60 28.34
CA GLY A 577 -47.96 -3.33 28.10
C GLY A 577 -48.81 -4.60 28.14
N GLU A 578 -48.35 -5.69 27.53
CA GLU A 578 -48.99 -7.02 27.54
C GLU A 578 -49.10 -7.60 28.97
N ILE A 579 -48.03 -7.53 29.77
CA ILE A 579 -48.04 -7.97 31.19
C ILE A 579 -49.05 -7.17 32.04
N VAL A 580 -49.18 -5.86 31.77
CA VAL A 580 -50.11 -4.97 32.50
C VAL A 580 -51.55 -5.03 31.94
N GLN A 581 -51.75 -5.56 30.72
CA GLN A 581 -53.03 -5.57 30.00
C GLN A 581 -54.18 -6.26 30.76
N PRO A 582 -54.01 -7.43 31.41
CA PRO A 582 -55.11 -8.09 32.13
C PRO A 582 -55.72 -7.20 33.22
N PHE A 583 -54.89 -6.39 33.87
CA PHE A 583 -55.27 -5.49 34.95
C PHE A 583 -55.90 -4.17 34.46
N ALA A 584 -55.85 -3.88 33.14
CA ALA A 584 -56.37 -2.63 32.59
C ALA A 584 -57.88 -2.44 32.82
N LYS A 585 -58.64 -3.52 33.04
CA LYS A 585 -60.06 -3.49 33.42
C LYS A 585 -60.32 -2.83 34.77
N LEU A 586 -59.30 -2.71 35.64
CA LEU A 586 -59.40 -2.09 36.96
C LEU A 586 -59.28 -0.56 36.92
N LYS A 587 -58.99 0.04 35.76
CA LYS A 587 -59.03 1.50 35.58
C LYS A 587 -60.46 2.00 35.77
N LYS A 588 -60.64 3.09 36.53
CA LYS A 588 -61.94 3.68 36.90
C LYS A 588 -62.81 2.74 37.76
N THR A 589 -62.20 1.84 38.51
CA THR A 589 -62.86 1.01 39.54
C THR A 589 -62.32 1.36 40.93
N GLU A 590 -62.94 0.84 41.98
CA GLU A 590 -62.44 0.98 43.37
C GLU A 590 -61.02 0.39 43.57
N HIS A 591 -60.57 -0.49 42.66
CA HIS A 591 -59.24 -1.09 42.67
C HIS A 591 -58.21 -0.36 41.76
N GLU A 592 -58.50 0.85 41.29
CA GLU A 592 -57.58 1.63 40.45
C GLU A 592 -56.23 1.92 41.15
N SER A 593 -56.22 2.02 42.48
CA SER A 593 -55.01 2.15 43.29
C SER A 593 -54.07 0.94 43.14
N HIS A 594 -54.61 -0.28 43.20
CA HIS A 594 -53.85 -1.52 43.03
C HIS A 594 -53.26 -1.61 41.62
N TYR A 595 -54.05 -1.27 40.59
CA TYR A 595 -53.57 -1.20 39.21
C TYR A 595 -52.40 -0.22 39.05
N LYS A 596 -52.55 1.01 39.56
CA LYS A 596 -51.50 2.03 39.49
C LYS A 596 -50.21 1.59 40.19
N ARG A 597 -50.33 0.96 41.37
CA ARG A 597 -49.16 0.49 42.13
C ARG A 597 -48.41 -0.64 41.44
N MET A 598 -49.12 -1.67 40.95
CA MET A 598 -48.48 -2.77 40.18
C MET A 598 -47.83 -2.27 38.88
N ALA A 599 -48.50 -1.38 38.15
CA ALA A 599 -47.93 -0.77 36.95
C ALA A 599 -46.69 0.10 37.27
N GLN A 600 -46.68 0.80 38.40
CA GLN A 600 -45.52 1.58 38.84
C GLN A 600 -44.33 0.69 39.21
N ILE A 601 -44.55 -0.45 39.88
CA ILE A 601 -43.49 -1.40 40.23
C ILE A 601 -42.85 -1.96 38.94
N LEU A 602 -43.66 -2.39 37.95
CA LEU A 602 -43.15 -2.83 36.64
C LEU A 602 -42.43 -1.72 35.85
N LEU A 603 -42.86 -0.46 35.98
CA LEU A 603 -42.15 0.68 35.38
C LEU A 603 -40.82 0.97 36.09
N ASN A 604 -40.70 0.72 37.40
CA ASN A 604 -39.45 0.86 38.14
C ASN A 604 -38.39 -0.15 37.66
N VAL A 605 -38.77 -1.39 37.33
CA VAL A 605 -37.86 -2.40 36.74
C VAL A 605 -37.25 -1.92 35.42
N ALA A 606 -38.03 -1.20 34.62
CA ALA A 606 -37.59 -0.64 33.34
C ALA A 606 -36.83 0.70 33.48
N ALA A 607 -36.82 1.30 34.67
CA ALA A 607 -36.05 2.50 34.95
C ALA A 607 -34.62 2.13 35.33
N LYS A 608 -33.65 2.47 34.46
CA LYS A 608 -32.22 2.27 34.75
C LYS A 608 -31.86 2.81 36.13
N PRO A 609 -30.99 2.13 36.92
CA PRO A 609 -30.51 2.66 38.18
C PRO A 609 -29.92 4.04 37.96
N ARG A 610 -30.45 5.03 38.70
CA ARG A 610 -30.02 6.42 38.60
C ARG A 610 -28.67 6.60 39.28
N THR A 611 -27.61 6.21 38.59
CA THR A 611 -26.28 6.82 38.83
C THR A 611 -26.47 8.33 38.84
N THR A 612 -26.09 8.96 39.95
CA THR A 612 -26.15 10.40 40.10
C THR A 612 -25.23 11.07 39.08
N GLU A 613 -25.49 12.34 38.75
CA GLU A 613 -24.62 13.05 37.83
C GLU A 613 -23.19 13.21 38.41
N ALA A 614 -23.06 13.27 39.74
CA ALA A 614 -21.79 13.22 40.45
C ALA A 614 -21.04 11.89 40.23
N GLU A 615 -21.68 10.74 40.39
CA GLU A 615 -21.06 9.42 40.15
C GLU A 615 -20.69 9.23 38.67
N ARG A 616 -21.52 9.71 37.73
CA ARG A 616 -21.18 9.70 36.30
C ARG A 616 -19.99 10.59 35.99
N GLN A 617 -19.90 11.77 36.60
CA GLN A 617 -18.73 12.65 36.44
C GLN A 617 -17.49 12.05 37.09
N GLN A 618 -17.60 11.43 38.26
CA GLN A 618 -16.50 10.73 38.93
C GLN A 618 -15.99 9.53 38.13
N LYS A 619 -16.89 8.69 37.60
CA LYS A 619 -16.54 7.57 36.72
C LYS A 619 -15.87 8.08 35.43
N ARG A 620 -16.42 9.11 34.78
CA ARG A 620 -15.77 9.78 33.62
C ARG A 620 -14.39 10.35 33.96
N MET A 621 -14.19 10.93 35.15
CA MET A 621 -12.88 11.43 35.58
C MET A 621 -11.90 10.29 35.86
N GLN A 622 -12.34 9.18 36.47
CA GLN A 622 -11.52 7.98 36.67
C GLN A 622 -11.16 7.31 35.34
N GLU A 623 -12.10 7.19 34.41
CA GLU A 623 -11.87 6.69 33.04
C GLU A 623 -10.88 7.59 32.29
N LYS A 624 -11.05 8.92 32.35
CA LYS A 624 -10.12 9.89 31.75
C LYS A 624 -8.73 9.84 32.38
N ALA A 625 -8.63 9.72 33.72
CA ALA A 625 -7.36 9.57 34.41
C ALA A 625 -6.67 8.24 34.04
N THR A 626 -7.42 7.15 33.98
CA THR A 626 -6.91 5.82 33.58
C THR A 626 -6.47 5.82 32.12
N ALA A 627 -7.23 6.46 31.22
CA ALA A 627 -6.87 6.62 29.81
C ALA A 627 -5.61 7.48 29.65
N ASN A 628 -5.51 8.60 30.37
CA ASN A 628 -4.31 9.44 30.40
C ASN A 628 -3.09 8.67 30.93
N LEU A 629 -3.24 7.88 31.99
CA LEU A 629 -2.15 7.09 32.58
C LEU A 629 -1.72 5.94 31.65
N ARG A 630 -2.65 5.32 30.92
CA ARG A 630 -2.33 4.36 29.83
C ARG A 630 -1.63 5.05 28.66
N LYS A 631 -2.04 6.27 28.29
CA LYS A 631 -1.41 7.06 27.23
C LYS A 631 0.02 7.43 27.61
N LEU A 632 0.23 7.98 28.81
CA LEU A 632 1.53 8.40 29.32
C LEU A 632 2.49 7.20 29.50
N LYS A 633 1.98 6.05 29.98
CA LYS A 633 2.76 4.80 29.99
C LYS A 633 3.24 4.38 28.60
N ARG A 634 2.41 4.52 27.55
CA ARG A 634 2.81 4.24 26.16
C ARG A 634 3.81 5.28 25.64
N GLU A 635 3.55 6.57 25.84
CA GLU A 635 4.42 7.65 25.37
C GLU A 635 5.84 7.56 25.97
N ASN A 636 5.99 7.00 27.19
CA ASN A 636 7.28 6.76 27.84
C ASN A 636 8.08 5.57 27.26
N VAL A 637 7.47 4.67 26.48
CA VAL A 637 8.19 3.57 25.79
C VAL A 637 8.84 4.07 24.50
N PHE A 638 8.30 5.13 23.90
CA PHE A 638 8.73 5.62 22.61
C PHE A 638 10.03 6.44 22.69
N VAL A 639 11.05 6.04 21.93
CA VAL A 639 12.37 6.67 21.88
C VAL A 639 12.56 7.43 20.55
N GLY A 640 13.15 8.62 20.57
CA GLY A 640 13.49 9.41 19.37
C GLY A 640 12.27 9.93 18.58
N LEU A 641 12.51 10.38 17.33
CA LEU A 641 11.49 11.01 16.47
C LEU A 641 10.76 12.17 17.17
N ASP A 642 11.48 13.01 17.92
CA ASP A 642 10.88 13.97 18.86
C ASP A 642 10.11 15.09 18.18
N HIS A 643 10.66 15.67 17.11
CA HIS A 643 10.02 16.74 16.35
C HIS A 643 8.84 16.22 15.53
N MET A 644 8.93 14.97 15.02
CA MET A 644 7.81 14.23 14.42
C MET A 644 6.70 13.94 15.43
N ARG A 645 7.01 13.37 16.61
CA ARG A 645 6.02 13.13 17.68
C ARG A 645 5.37 14.43 18.15
N GLN A 646 6.13 15.52 18.23
CA GLN A 646 5.59 16.85 18.51
C GLN A 646 4.64 17.35 17.40
N LEU A 647 4.94 17.08 16.13
CA LEU A 647 4.07 17.43 14.99
C LEU A 647 2.77 16.60 14.99
N ALA A 648 2.86 15.29 15.21
CA ALA A 648 1.71 14.41 15.36
C ALA A 648 0.78 14.83 16.53
N ARG A 649 1.37 15.28 17.66
CA ARG A 649 0.63 15.87 18.78
C ARG A 649 -0.08 17.18 18.41
N GLN A 650 0.44 17.95 17.45
CA GLN A 650 -0.21 19.17 16.94
C GLN A 650 -1.43 18.83 16.07
N PHE A 651 -1.32 17.85 15.16
CA PHE A 651 -2.46 17.39 14.34
C PHE A 651 -3.56 16.67 15.13
N THR A 652 -3.21 16.00 16.23
CA THR A 652 -4.17 15.29 17.09
C THR A 652 -4.74 16.15 18.24
N ALA A 653 -4.35 17.43 18.33
CA ALA A 653 -4.90 18.38 19.27
C ALA A 653 -6.29 18.90 18.83
N PRO A 654 -7.14 19.39 19.74
CA PRO A 654 -8.38 20.09 19.37
C PRO A 654 -8.08 21.30 18.46
N PRO A 655 -8.79 21.47 17.33
CA PRO A 655 -8.44 22.47 16.34
C PRO A 655 -8.72 23.90 16.83
N ALA A 656 -7.76 24.80 16.61
CA ALA A 656 -7.92 26.22 16.89
C ALA A 656 -8.86 26.86 15.85
N LEU A 657 -10.08 27.22 16.26
CA LEU A 657 -11.17 27.66 15.37
C LEU A 657 -10.79 28.85 14.47
N GLU A 658 -10.00 29.79 14.98
CA GLU A 658 -9.50 30.96 14.25
C GLU A 658 -8.62 30.62 13.03
N HIS A 659 -7.92 29.49 13.10
CA HIS A 659 -7.03 28.98 12.05
C HIS A 659 -7.73 28.01 11.08
N THR A 660 -9.00 27.68 11.30
CA THR A 660 -9.77 26.82 10.39
C THR A 660 -10.01 27.47 9.02
N LEU A 661 -10.15 26.63 7.99
CA LEU A 661 -10.40 27.08 6.62
C LEU A 661 -11.89 27.41 6.41
N THR A 662 -12.19 28.71 6.44
CA THR A 662 -13.45 29.24 5.88
C THR A 662 -13.57 28.90 4.39
N PRO A 663 -14.78 28.91 3.78
CA PRO A 663 -14.96 28.54 2.37
C PRO A 663 -14.02 29.29 1.41
N LEU A 664 -13.88 30.61 1.58
CA LEU A 664 -12.96 31.43 0.77
C LEU A 664 -11.47 31.11 1.03
N LYS A 665 -11.08 30.80 2.29
CA LYS A 665 -9.71 30.31 2.59
C LYS A 665 -9.44 28.97 1.91
N ARG A 666 -10.44 28.07 1.81
CA ARG A 666 -10.30 26.77 1.12
C ARG A 666 -10.09 26.92 -0.39
N VAL A 667 -10.84 27.83 -1.04
CA VAL A 667 -10.61 28.16 -2.46
C VAL A 667 -9.23 28.79 -2.67
N ASN A 668 -8.80 29.69 -1.77
CA ASN A 668 -7.44 30.24 -1.83
C ASN A 668 -6.35 29.16 -1.69
N ALA A 669 -6.54 28.16 -0.82
CA ALA A 669 -5.58 27.07 -0.66
C ALA A 669 -5.51 26.13 -1.89
N ALA A 670 -6.64 25.90 -2.57
CA ALA A 670 -6.67 25.19 -3.86
C ALA A 670 -5.94 25.98 -4.97
N ILE A 671 -6.14 27.29 -5.04
CA ILE A 671 -5.42 28.18 -5.96
C ILE A 671 -3.92 28.20 -5.64
N GLU A 672 -3.54 28.30 -4.35
CA GLU A 672 -2.16 28.26 -3.89
C GLU A 672 -1.44 26.98 -4.36
N ALA A 673 -2.06 25.81 -4.20
CA ALA A 673 -1.50 24.54 -4.67
C ALA A 673 -1.25 24.54 -6.19
N LEU A 674 -2.17 25.07 -7.00
CA LEU A 674 -2.00 25.22 -8.45
C LEU A 674 -0.91 26.22 -8.83
N SER A 675 -0.87 27.38 -8.15
CA SER A 675 0.17 28.38 -8.36
C SER A 675 1.55 27.84 -8.01
N ASN A 676 1.69 27.02 -6.96
CA ASN A 676 2.94 26.34 -6.63
C ASN A 676 3.38 25.37 -7.74
N MET A 677 2.45 24.61 -8.34
CA MET A 677 2.80 23.71 -9.45
C MET A 677 3.24 24.47 -10.71
N HIS A 678 2.60 25.61 -11.00
CA HIS A 678 3.03 26.50 -12.09
C HIS A 678 4.42 27.10 -11.83
N GLU A 679 4.63 27.66 -10.63
CA GLU A 679 5.89 28.22 -10.17
C GLU A 679 7.04 27.20 -10.28
N PHE A 680 6.86 25.97 -9.81
CA PHE A 680 7.91 24.94 -9.88
C PHE A 680 8.25 24.53 -11.33
N LEU A 681 7.27 24.55 -12.24
CA LEU A 681 7.50 24.26 -13.66
C LEU A 681 8.13 25.45 -14.41
N GLU A 682 7.89 26.70 -13.96
CA GLU A 682 8.63 27.87 -14.44
C GLU A 682 10.08 27.87 -13.89
N GLU A 683 10.28 27.59 -12.60
CA GLU A 683 11.60 27.49 -11.95
C GLU A 683 12.50 26.43 -12.61
N CYS A 684 11.94 25.29 -13.03
CA CYS A 684 12.68 24.25 -13.75
C CYS A 684 12.79 24.51 -15.26
N GLY A 685 12.27 25.62 -15.78
CA GLY A 685 12.33 26.02 -17.19
C GLY A 685 11.41 25.25 -18.14
N TYR A 686 10.47 24.44 -17.65
CA TYR A 686 9.52 23.72 -18.50
C TYR A 686 8.37 24.62 -18.99
N LEU A 687 7.80 25.43 -18.11
CA LEU A 687 6.91 26.52 -18.50
C LEU A 687 7.73 27.79 -18.72
N ILE A 688 7.48 28.49 -19.83
CA ILE A 688 8.26 29.67 -20.20
C ILE A 688 7.38 30.91 -20.12
N HIS A 689 7.79 31.84 -19.27
CA HIS A 689 7.03 33.03 -18.95
C HIS A 689 6.67 33.85 -20.21
N GLY A 690 5.39 34.19 -20.35
CA GLY A 690 4.89 35.01 -21.46
C GLY A 690 4.70 34.28 -22.80
N GLN A 691 4.95 32.97 -22.89
CA GLN A 691 4.69 32.21 -24.11
C GLN A 691 3.24 31.68 -24.21
N PRO A 692 2.73 31.36 -25.42
CA PRO A 692 1.31 31.11 -25.64
C PRO A 692 0.86 29.64 -25.47
N GLN A 693 1.74 28.70 -25.11
CA GLN A 693 1.39 27.27 -24.99
C GLN A 693 0.39 27.06 -23.85
N LYS A 694 -0.60 26.18 -24.06
CA LYS A 694 -1.70 25.91 -23.09
C LYS A 694 -1.90 24.44 -22.75
N ASN A 695 -1.08 23.55 -23.31
CA ASN A 695 -1.19 22.12 -23.08
C ASN A 695 0.18 21.43 -23.24
N MET A 696 0.26 20.19 -22.76
CA MET A 696 1.50 19.43 -22.69
C MET A 696 2.11 19.21 -24.08
N GLN A 697 1.30 18.96 -25.11
CA GLN A 697 1.77 18.72 -26.48
C GLN A 697 2.47 19.94 -27.08
N GLU A 698 1.94 21.15 -26.83
CA GLU A 698 2.55 22.41 -27.27
C GLU A 698 3.87 22.71 -26.54
N CYS A 699 3.94 22.42 -25.23
CA CYS A 699 5.15 22.57 -24.43
C CYS A 699 6.24 21.55 -24.82
N ASP A 700 5.90 20.26 -24.91
CA ASP A 700 6.84 19.20 -25.32
C ASP A 700 7.37 19.43 -26.74
N LEU A 701 6.51 19.88 -27.67
CA LEU A 701 6.93 20.25 -29.02
C LEU A 701 7.87 21.46 -29.04
N TYR A 702 7.70 22.41 -28.11
CA TYR A 702 8.66 23.49 -27.94
C TYR A 702 10.01 22.95 -27.45
N HIS A 703 10.03 22.12 -26.39
CA HIS A 703 11.27 21.57 -25.82
C HIS A 703 12.02 20.69 -26.80
N ALA A 704 11.33 19.80 -27.52
CA ALA A 704 11.90 18.97 -28.57
C ALA A 704 12.60 19.80 -29.67
N ARG A 705 12.07 20.98 -30.03
CA ARG A 705 12.69 21.89 -31.00
C ARG A 705 13.95 22.60 -30.48
N HIS A 706 14.15 22.65 -29.16
CA HIS A 706 15.29 23.28 -28.50
C HIS A 706 16.25 22.27 -27.86
N GLY A 707 16.10 20.98 -28.18
CA GLY A 707 16.94 19.90 -27.65
C GLY A 707 16.78 19.65 -26.14
N GLN A 708 15.64 20.07 -25.57
CA GLN A 708 15.30 19.89 -24.16
C GLN A 708 14.41 18.65 -23.96
N PRO A 709 14.42 18.02 -22.78
CA PRO A 709 13.56 16.87 -22.48
C PRO A 709 12.07 17.23 -22.48
N ASP A 710 11.22 16.25 -22.81
CA ASP A 710 9.77 16.34 -22.56
C ASP A 710 9.44 16.30 -21.06
N LEU A 711 8.20 16.62 -20.67
CA LEU A 711 7.82 16.68 -19.26
C LEU A 711 8.01 15.33 -18.54
N VAL A 712 7.74 14.21 -19.20
CA VAL A 712 7.86 12.89 -18.59
C VAL A 712 9.32 12.58 -18.29
N GLN A 713 10.23 12.82 -19.25
CA GLN A 713 11.67 12.69 -19.07
C GLN A 713 12.20 13.63 -17.98
N LEU A 714 11.69 14.85 -17.91
CA LEU A 714 12.04 15.82 -16.87
C LEU A 714 11.61 15.35 -15.48
N LEU A 715 10.39 14.83 -15.31
CA LEU A 715 9.91 14.32 -14.01
C LEU A 715 10.59 13.00 -13.60
N VAL A 716 10.94 12.13 -14.56
CA VAL A 716 11.72 10.91 -14.30
C VAL A 716 13.17 11.23 -13.90
N SER A 717 13.74 12.35 -14.36
CA SER A 717 15.10 12.77 -14.01
C SER A 717 15.17 13.71 -12.80
N ASN A 718 14.10 14.44 -12.47
CA ASN A 718 14.02 15.37 -11.34
C ASN A 718 12.95 14.92 -10.32
N HIS A 719 13.34 14.02 -9.42
CA HIS A 719 12.45 13.49 -8.37
C HIS A 719 11.95 14.56 -7.39
N GLN A 720 12.75 15.59 -7.08
CA GLN A 720 12.30 16.69 -6.22
C GLN A 720 11.13 17.44 -6.85
N LEU A 721 11.20 17.76 -8.15
CA LEU A 721 10.09 18.37 -8.88
C LEU A 721 8.86 17.45 -8.90
N SER A 722 9.06 16.17 -9.20
CA SER A 722 7.97 15.19 -9.26
C SER A 722 7.23 15.03 -7.91
N ASP A 723 7.94 14.77 -6.81
CA ASP A 723 7.34 14.65 -5.46
C ASP A 723 6.66 15.98 -5.04
N ALA A 724 7.23 17.14 -5.40
CA ALA A 724 6.65 18.45 -5.09
C ALA A 724 5.36 18.73 -5.88
N LEU A 725 5.27 18.30 -7.13
CA LEU A 725 4.06 18.39 -7.95
C LEU A 725 2.98 17.42 -7.44
N GLU A 726 3.34 16.16 -7.14
CA GLU A 726 2.42 15.18 -6.54
C GLU A 726 1.80 15.69 -5.24
N TYR A 727 2.61 16.27 -4.34
CA TYR A 727 2.12 16.85 -3.09
C TYR A 727 1.06 17.93 -3.35
N ASN A 728 1.35 18.92 -4.20
CA ASN A 728 0.42 20.01 -4.48
C ASN A 728 -0.84 19.52 -5.21
N ALA A 729 -0.70 18.57 -6.15
CA ALA A 729 -1.84 17.94 -6.81
C ALA A 729 -2.73 17.20 -5.79
N GLY A 730 -2.15 16.47 -4.84
CA GLY A 730 -2.88 15.85 -3.72
C GLY A 730 -3.65 16.87 -2.87
N GLN A 731 -3.00 17.97 -2.45
CA GLN A 731 -3.64 19.03 -1.66
C GLN A 731 -4.78 19.72 -2.41
N LEU A 732 -4.56 20.03 -3.69
CA LEU A 732 -5.58 20.59 -4.58
C LEU A 732 -6.82 19.69 -4.58
N LEU A 733 -6.64 18.40 -4.91
CA LEU A 733 -7.74 17.45 -5.05
C LEU A 733 -8.51 17.25 -3.73
N GLN A 734 -7.82 17.20 -2.58
CA GLN A 734 -8.46 17.20 -1.25
C GLN A 734 -9.36 18.43 -1.04
N HIS A 735 -8.91 19.64 -1.43
CA HIS A 735 -9.74 20.84 -1.32
C HIS A 735 -10.95 20.84 -2.27
N LEU A 736 -10.81 20.31 -3.49
CA LEU A 736 -11.90 20.22 -4.47
C LEU A 736 -13.08 19.39 -3.98
N ASP A 737 -12.84 18.34 -3.19
CA ASP A 737 -13.87 17.47 -2.61
C ASP A 737 -14.95 18.25 -1.84
N THR A 738 -14.58 19.38 -1.23
CA THR A 738 -15.52 20.30 -0.57
C THR A 738 -15.96 21.44 -1.48
N ILE A 739 -15.04 22.03 -2.27
CA ILE A 739 -15.34 23.21 -3.11
C ILE A 739 -16.46 22.90 -4.11
N LYS A 740 -16.53 21.67 -4.65
CA LYS A 740 -17.62 21.22 -5.55
C LYS A 740 -19.03 21.38 -4.96
N GLY A 741 -19.16 21.43 -3.62
CA GLY A 741 -20.42 21.62 -2.91
C GLY A 741 -20.83 23.08 -2.72
N TYR A 742 -19.98 24.04 -3.09
CA TYR A 742 -20.29 25.46 -2.99
C TYR A 742 -21.24 25.90 -4.12
N THR A 743 -22.11 26.86 -3.83
CA THR A 743 -23.07 27.43 -4.78
C THR A 743 -22.39 28.03 -6.01
N GLU A 744 -21.28 28.74 -5.80
CA GLU A 744 -20.48 29.38 -6.84
C GLU A 744 -19.74 28.36 -7.72
N ALA A 745 -19.46 27.16 -7.20
CA ALA A 745 -18.76 26.10 -7.93
C ALA A 745 -19.67 25.32 -8.89
N GLN A 746 -21.00 25.41 -8.77
CA GLN A 746 -21.95 24.68 -9.62
C GLN A 746 -21.87 25.05 -11.11
N VAL A 747 -21.28 26.20 -11.42
CA VAL A 747 -21.10 26.66 -12.82
C VAL A 747 -19.89 25.99 -13.48
N SER A 748 -18.91 25.50 -12.71
CA SER A 748 -17.75 24.79 -13.24
C SER A 748 -18.16 23.38 -13.70
N LYS A 749 -18.10 23.14 -15.01
CA LYS A 749 -18.26 21.79 -15.59
C LYS A 749 -17.19 20.82 -15.11
N TYR A 750 -16.00 21.34 -14.78
CA TYR A 750 -14.86 20.57 -14.32
C TYR A 750 -15.12 19.99 -12.92
N LEU A 751 -15.71 20.78 -12.01
CA LEU A 751 -16.05 20.35 -10.64
C LEU A 751 -17.40 19.62 -10.50
N THR A 752 -18.31 19.75 -11.48
CA THR A 752 -19.62 19.09 -11.45
C THR A 752 -19.67 17.79 -12.26
N VAL A 753 -19.21 17.81 -13.52
CA VAL A 753 -19.34 16.67 -14.45
C VAL A 753 -18.10 15.78 -14.45
N ARG A 754 -16.89 16.35 -14.38
CA ARG A 754 -15.63 15.59 -14.47
C ARG A 754 -15.07 15.13 -13.12
N TYR A 755 -15.70 15.43 -12.00
CA TYR A 755 -15.10 15.27 -10.67
C TYR A 755 -14.67 13.82 -10.31
N GLU A 756 -15.33 12.76 -10.79
CA GLU A 756 -14.88 11.39 -10.48
C GLU A 756 -13.53 11.06 -11.14
N SER A 757 -13.15 11.71 -12.25
CA SER A 757 -11.81 11.57 -12.83
C SER A 757 -10.73 12.20 -11.95
N LEU A 758 -11.05 13.34 -11.31
CA LEU A 758 -10.20 14.00 -10.32
C LEU A 758 -10.05 13.15 -9.05
N ARG A 759 -11.12 12.51 -8.61
CA ARG A 759 -11.10 11.55 -7.51
C ARG A 759 -10.25 10.32 -7.82
N ASN A 760 -10.34 9.78 -9.04
CA ASN A 760 -9.50 8.67 -9.48
C ASN A 760 -8.01 9.08 -9.55
N LEU A 761 -7.69 10.28 -10.05
CA LEU A 761 -6.34 10.85 -10.01
C LEU A 761 -5.82 11.00 -8.58
N ARG A 762 -6.66 11.45 -7.65
CA ARG A 762 -6.32 11.55 -6.22
C ARG A 762 -5.97 10.20 -5.62
N ASN A 763 -6.78 9.17 -5.89
CA ASN A 763 -6.52 7.81 -5.44
C ASN A 763 -5.20 7.27 -6.02
N TYR A 764 -4.92 7.57 -7.28
CA TYR A 764 -3.67 7.19 -7.95
C TYR A 764 -2.44 7.85 -7.28
N ILE A 765 -2.50 9.14 -6.96
CA ILE A 765 -1.42 9.82 -6.24
C ILE A 765 -1.25 9.27 -4.81
N GLU A 766 -2.34 9.05 -4.06
CA GLU A 766 -2.25 8.58 -2.67
C GLU A 766 -1.91 7.09 -2.50
N HIS A 767 -2.23 6.24 -3.49
CA HIS A 767 -2.18 4.78 -3.33
C HIS A 767 -1.44 4.04 -4.44
N GLY A 768 -1.10 4.71 -5.54
CA GLY A 768 -0.57 4.12 -6.76
C GLY A 768 -1.63 3.39 -7.56
N ASP A 769 -1.21 2.76 -8.66
CA ASP A 769 -1.94 1.64 -9.25
C ASP A 769 -1.44 0.32 -8.65
N PRO A 770 -2.29 -0.45 -7.93
CA PRO A 770 -1.93 -1.73 -7.31
C PRO A 770 -1.40 -2.82 -8.25
N LEU A 771 -1.46 -2.61 -9.57
CA LEU A 771 -1.12 -3.60 -10.61
C LEU A 771 0.15 -3.21 -11.38
N THR A 772 0.28 -1.93 -11.78
CA THR A 772 1.47 -1.46 -12.49
C THR A 772 2.60 -1.04 -11.56
N GLU A 773 2.36 -0.50 -10.36
CA GLU A 773 3.45 -0.21 -9.42
C GLU A 773 4.02 -1.46 -8.75
N THR A 774 3.27 -2.57 -8.69
CA THR A 774 3.82 -3.87 -8.25
C THR A 774 4.82 -4.45 -9.23
N GLN A 775 4.82 -3.97 -10.48
CA GLN A 775 5.79 -4.32 -11.50
C GLN A 775 6.90 -3.25 -11.50
N ASP A 776 8.12 -3.70 -11.29
CA ASP A 776 9.37 -2.95 -11.40
C ASP A 776 9.57 -1.75 -10.46
N PHE A 777 10.42 -1.96 -9.45
CA PHE A 777 11.38 -0.91 -9.05
C PHE A 777 12.69 -1.18 -9.80
N ASP A 778 12.69 -0.97 -11.12
CA ASP A 778 13.96 -0.69 -11.78
C ASP A 778 14.34 0.76 -11.43
N LEU A 779 15.59 0.96 -10.99
CA LEU A 779 16.15 2.26 -10.62
C LEU A 779 17.02 2.87 -11.72
N ASN A 780 17.26 2.12 -12.80
CA ASN A 780 17.82 2.65 -14.04
C ASN A 780 17.00 3.85 -14.54
N LYS A 781 17.67 4.74 -15.29
CA LYS A 781 17.08 5.99 -15.77
C LYS A 781 15.86 5.80 -16.68
N ASP A 782 15.65 4.58 -17.18
CA ASP A 782 14.63 4.19 -18.15
C ASP A 782 13.66 3.11 -17.62
N SER A 783 13.47 3.05 -16.30
CA SER A 783 12.51 2.13 -15.66
C SER A 783 11.11 2.24 -16.27
N PRO A 784 10.55 1.16 -16.85
CA PRO A 784 9.25 1.20 -17.52
C PRO A 784 8.12 1.69 -16.62
N SER A 785 8.15 1.35 -15.33
CA SER A 785 7.13 1.70 -14.33
C SER A 785 7.20 3.17 -13.91
N ALA A 786 8.37 3.70 -13.58
CA ALA A 786 8.55 5.12 -13.24
C ALA A 786 8.18 6.01 -14.43
N PHE A 787 8.56 5.60 -15.64
CA PHE A 787 8.16 6.25 -16.88
C PHE A 787 6.65 6.14 -17.14
N HIS A 788 6.02 5.01 -16.81
CA HIS A 788 4.56 4.84 -16.89
C HIS A 788 3.81 5.75 -15.90
N HIS A 789 4.26 5.84 -14.65
CA HIS A 789 3.65 6.69 -13.63
C HIS A 789 3.68 8.16 -14.02
N GLN A 790 4.85 8.67 -14.46
CA GLN A 790 4.96 10.04 -14.94
C GLN A 790 4.18 10.27 -16.25
N LYS A 791 4.03 9.26 -17.14
CA LYS A 791 3.15 9.35 -18.32
C LYS A 791 1.68 9.51 -17.98
N VAL A 792 1.19 8.93 -16.88
CA VAL A 792 -0.19 9.10 -16.42
C VAL A 792 -0.36 10.46 -15.72
N LEU A 793 0.62 10.85 -14.90
CA LEU A 793 0.55 12.04 -14.06
C LEU A 793 0.81 13.36 -14.82
N ALA A 794 1.82 13.42 -15.68
CA ALA A 794 2.27 14.64 -16.35
C ALA A 794 1.17 15.35 -17.17
N PRO A 795 0.38 14.66 -18.02
CA PRO A 795 -0.72 15.30 -18.75
C PRO A 795 -1.77 15.89 -17.80
N LYS A 796 -2.02 15.24 -16.66
CA LYS A 796 -3.00 15.67 -15.67
C LYS A 796 -2.54 16.86 -14.84
N ILE A 797 -1.26 16.97 -14.50
CA ILE A 797 -0.70 18.19 -13.88
C ILE A 797 -0.92 19.40 -14.81
N ILE A 798 -0.62 19.26 -16.10
CA ILE A 798 -0.77 20.34 -17.08
C ILE A 798 -2.25 20.68 -17.33
N GLU A 799 -3.15 19.69 -17.42
CA GLU A 799 -4.60 19.89 -17.50
C GLU A 799 -5.13 20.68 -16.29
N LEU A 800 -4.71 20.32 -15.06
CA LEU A 800 -5.09 21.03 -13.84
C LEU A 800 -4.62 22.49 -13.84
N ILE A 801 -3.39 22.76 -14.28
CA ILE A 801 -2.84 24.12 -14.34
C ILE A 801 -3.60 25.00 -15.33
N PHE A 802 -3.86 24.54 -16.56
CA PHE A 802 -4.45 25.39 -17.61
C PHE A 802 -5.99 25.36 -17.66
N GLU A 803 -6.66 24.27 -17.29
CA GLU A 803 -8.13 24.18 -17.31
C GLU A 803 -8.77 24.58 -15.97
N LEU A 804 -8.22 24.15 -14.82
CA LEU A 804 -8.88 24.31 -13.52
C LEU A 804 -8.51 25.61 -12.77
N LEU A 805 -7.28 26.11 -12.90
CA LEU A 805 -6.89 27.38 -12.24
C LEU A 805 -7.78 28.57 -12.67
N PRO A 806 -8.13 28.77 -13.95
CA PRO A 806 -9.06 29.84 -14.35
C PRO A 806 -10.45 29.69 -13.73
N ASP A 807 -10.99 28.46 -13.65
CA ASP A 807 -12.29 28.17 -13.03
C ASP A 807 -12.29 28.52 -11.53
N LEU A 808 -11.24 28.15 -10.80
CA LEU A 808 -11.12 28.47 -9.37
C LEU A 808 -10.97 29.98 -9.10
N LEU A 809 -10.30 30.72 -9.99
CA LEU A 809 -10.23 32.18 -9.92
C LEU A 809 -11.63 32.81 -10.11
N GLN A 810 -12.41 32.35 -11.08
CA GLN A 810 -13.80 32.82 -11.27
C GLN A 810 -14.70 32.51 -10.06
N ILE A 811 -14.56 31.32 -9.46
CA ILE A 811 -15.27 30.93 -8.23
C ILE A 811 -14.88 31.88 -7.08
N LYS A 812 -13.59 32.15 -6.89
CA LYS A 812 -13.08 33.09 -5.88
C LYS A 812 -13.65 34.50 -6.08
N GLU A 813 -13.70 35.00 -7.31
CA GLU A 813 -14.29 36.30 -7.64
C GLU A 813 -15.80 36.35 -7.38
N ALA A 814 -16.53 35.27 -7.69
CA ALA A 814 -17.96 35.16 -7.37
C ALA A 814 -18.20 35.18 -5.85
N MET A 815 -17.48 34.35 -5.09
CA MET A 815 -17.57 34.32 -3.62
C MET A 815 -17.20 35.66 -2.98
N THR A 816 -16.17 36.34 -3.52
CA THR A 816 -15.73 37.65 -3.02
C THR A 816 -16.79 38.72 -3.29
N ARG A 817 -17.38 38.76 -4.50
CA ARG A 817 -18.50 39.66 -4.83
C ARG A 817 -19.71 39.40 -3.93
N ASN A 818 -20.11 38.15 -3.77
CA ASN A 818 -21.24 37.77 -2.90
C ASN A 818 -21.02 38.21 -1.45
N ARG A 819 -19.80 38.05 -0.92
CA ARG A 819 -19.46 38.47 0.43
C ARG A 819 -19.45 39.99 0.60
N THR A 820 -18.99 40.75 -0.40
CA THR A 820 -19.04 42.22 -0.40
C THR A 820 -20.48 42.73 -0.47
N LEU A 821 -21.36 42.08 -1.24
CA LEU A 821 -22.79 42.40 -1.31
C LEU A 821 -23.57 42.07 -0.03
N GLN A 822 -23.07 41.12 0.78
CA GLN A 822 -23.64 40.76 2.09
C GLN A 822 -23.05 41.53 3.27
N ALA A 823 -21.98 42.31 3.06
CA ALA A 823 -21.42 43.15 4.11
C ALA A 823 -22.33 44.37 4.34
N PRO A 824 -22.68 44.72 5.60
CA PRO A 824 -23.52 45.88 5.87
C PRO A 824 -22.80 47.17 5.43
N PRO A 825 -23.50 48.15 4.82
CA PRO A 825 -22.91 49.38 4.35
C PRO A 825 -22.50 50.27 5.53
N GLY A 826 -21.25 50.13 5.99
CA GLY A 826 -20.72 50.90 7.12
C GLY A 826 -19.26 50.65 7.50
N SER A 827 -18.69 49.48 7.22
CA SER A 827 -17.29 49.18 7.56
C SER A 827 -16.31 49.53 6.44
N ALA A 828 -16.12 50.83 6.18
CA ALA A 828 -14.95 51.30 5.44
C ALA A 828 -13.68 51.15 6.30
N PRO A 829 -12.50 50.82 5.72
CA PRO A 829 -11.27 50.74 6.48
C PRO A 829 -10.82 52.13 6.91
N VAL A 830 -10.70 52.36 8.23
CA VAL A 830 -10.04 53.56 8.76
C VAL A 830 -8.56 53.46 8.41
N GLY A 831 -8.12 54.28 7.45
CA GLY A 831 -6.72 54.39 7.08
C GLY A 831 -5.86 54.84 8.26
N ALA A 832 -4.65 54.30 8.37
CA ALA A 832 -3.70 54.66 9.42
C ALA A 832 -3.24 56.12 9.24
N VAL A 833 -3.88 57.04 9.95
CA VAL A 833 -3.38 58.41 10.11
C VAL A 833 -2.31 58.40 11.20
N ALA A 834 -1.07 58.61 10.79
CA ALA A 834 0.04 58.85 11.72
C ALA A 834 -0.28 60.08 12.58
N THR A 835 -0.21 59.93 13.90
CA THR A 835 -0.29 61.05 14.84
C THR A 835 1.08 61.29 15.43
N GLU A 836 1.75 62.35 14.94
CA GLU A 836 2.89 62.94 15.63
C GLU A 836 2.45 63.44 17.01
N LYS A 837 3.26 63.16 18.03
CA LYS A 837 3.26 63.92 19.29
C LYS A 837 4.70 64.13 19.75
N THR A 838 5.11 65.39 19.76
CA THR A 838 6.41 65.88 20.23
C THR A 838 6.33 66.30 21.71
N GLU A 839 7.46 66.15 22.42
CA GLU A 839 7.82 66.82 23.69
C GLU A 839 6.97 66.50 24.94
N SER A 840 7.51 66.50 26.18
CA SER A 840 8.89 66.42 26.73
C SER A 840 8.72 65.87 28.17
N SER A 841 9.68 65.24 28.88
CA SER A 841 10.99 65.75 29.35
C SER A 841 11.56 64.69 30.34
N GLY A 842 12.89 64.65 30.57
CA GLY A 842 13.48 63.83 31.65
C GLY A 842 14.73 62.99 31.28
N THR A 843 15.89 63.64 31.27
CA THR A 843 17.25 63.04 31.31
C THR A 843 17.92 63.45 32.65
N PRO A 844 19.11 62.94 33.07
CA PRO A 844 20.15 62.15 32.37
C PRO A 844 20.47 60.80 33.07
N GLU A 845 21.32 59.87 32.61
CA GLU A 845 22.67 59.91 31.99
C GLU A 845 22.93 58.58 31.20
N SER A 846 23.97 58.33 30.37
CA SER A 846 25.17 59.09 29.93
C SER A 846 25.84 58.48 28.66
N ALA A 847 27.00 59.06 28.30
CA ALA A 847 28.19 58.44 27.68
C ALA A 847 28.22 57.93 26.20
N LYS A 848 28.90 58.75 25.38
CA LYS A 848 29.76 58.46 24.20
C LYS A 848 29.05 58.04 22.89
N LYS A 849 28.91 58.91 21.87
CA LYS A 849 29.87 59.60 20.94
C LYS A 849 30.42 58.75 19.76
N LEU A 850 30.01 59.15 18.55
CA LEU A 850 30.72 59.28 17.24
C LEU A 850 29.69 58.99 16.11
N SER A 851 29.05 59.98 15.43
CA SER A 851 29.54 60.75 14.26
C SER A 851 30.27 59.89 13.20
N VAL A 852 29.93 59.91 11.90
CA VAL A 852 29.95 61.07 10.98
C VAL A 852 29.04 60.90 9.74
N LEU A 853 28.45 62.03 9.30
CA LEU A 853 27.92 62.50 7.98
C LEU A 853 27.76 61.53 6.76
N VAL A 854 26.60 61.51 6.05
CA VAL A 854 26.12 62.41 4.96
C VAL A 854 26.96 62.25 3.65
N SER A 855 26.41 61.76 2.52
CA SER A 855 25.65 62.58 1.54
C SER A 855 24.85 61.79 0.47
N LYS A 856 23.75 62.42 0.03
CA LYS A 856 23.13 62.51 -1.33
C LYS A 856 24.00 62.10 -2.56
N SER A 857 23.49 61.84 -3.78
CA SER A 857 22.17 61.47 -4.37
C SER A 857 22.25 61.52 -5.93
N ILE A 858 21.20 61.06 -6.64
CA ILE A 858 20.78 61.47 -8.02
C ILE A 858 21.45 60.81 -9.27
N PHE A 859 20.61 60.01 -9.95
CA PHE A 859 20.33 59.87 -11.41
C PHE A 859 21.39 59.82 -12.56
N ASN A 860 21.10 58.84 -13.45
CA ASN A 860 20.94 58.92 -14.92
C ASN A 860 22.04 58.47 -15.92
N HIS A 861 21.59 57.60 -16.85
CA HIS A 861 21.87 57.45 -18.30
C HIS A 861 23.29 57.78 -18.85
N SER A 862 23.95 57.00 -19.73
CA SER A 862 23.44 56.44 -21.00
C SER A 862 24.55 55.66 -21.78
N THR A 863 24.15 54.65 -22.55
CA THR A 863 24.67 54.22 -23.89
C THR A 863 26.12 54.47 -24.35
N ALA A 864 26.87 53.40 -24.64
CA ALA A 864 27.58 53.08 -25.91
C ALA A 864 28.35 51.74 -25.69
N ALA A 865 28.18 50.65 -26.43
CA ALA A 865 28.35 50.41 -27.88
C ALA A 865 29.80 50.52 -28.36
N MET A 866 30.43 49.37 -28.67
CA MET A 866 31.42 49.20 -29.74
C MET A 866 31.59 47.72 -30.11
N GLU A 867 31.89 47.47 -31.39
CA GLU A 867 31.92 46.16 -32.06
C GLU A 867 33.34 45.58 -32.19
N ALA A 868 33.42 44.26 -32.46
CA ALA A 868 34.39 43.53 -33.28
C ALA A 868 34.21 42.03 -32.97
N GLU A 869 33.65 41.18 -33.83
CA GLU A 869 34.32 40.58 -34.99
C GLU A 869 35.67 39.92 -34.63
N ASP A 870 35.70 38.59 -34.57
CA ASP A 870 36.51 37.81 -35.51
C ASP A 870 36.12 36.33 -35.57
N SER A 871 36.26 35.71 -36.74
CA SER A 871 36.12 34.26 -36.96
C SER A 871 36.94 33.83 -38.18
N PRO A 872 37.79 32.80 -38.01
CA PRO A 872 37.99 31.78 -39.04
C PRO A 872 37.93 30.38 -38.40
N SER A 873 37.05 29.48 -38.87
CA SER A 873 37.14 28.65 -40.08
C SER A 873 38.02 27.39 -39.94
N ALA A 874 37.38 26.25 -40.28
CA ALA A 874 37.92 25.05 -40.94
C ALA A 874 38.85 24.09 -40.15
N ALA A 875 38.87 22.77 -40.40
CA ALA A 875 37.97 21.83 -41.10
C ALA A 875 38.45 20.38 -40.84
N TYR A 876 37.70 19.36 -41.30
CA TYR A 876 38.04 17.92 -41.35
C TYR A 876 38.11 17.19 -39.97
N ASP A 877 37.85 15.88 -39.84
CA ASP A 877 37.56 14.87 -40.85
C ASP A 877 36.56 13.76 -40.40
N THR A 878 36.23 12.92 -41.37
CA THR A 878 35.21 11.86 -41.44
C THR A 878 35.63 10.53 -40.78
N LEU A 879 34.66 9.74 -40.29
CA LEU A 879 34.57 8.25 -40.25
C LEU A 879 33.42 7.83 -39.29
N GLY A 880 32.58 6.81 -39.50
CA GLY A 880 32.49 5.89 -40.63
C GLY A 880 32.15 4.45 -40.21
N TYR A 881 30.85 4.14 -40.02
CA TYR A 881 30.20 2.81 -39.98
C TYR A 881 30.78 1.66 -39.11
N ALA A 882 29.96 1.17 -38.16
CA ALA A 882 29.55 -0.25 -38.06
C ALA A 882 28.26 -0.35 -37.24
#